data_AF-A0A535N0R0-F1
#
_entry.id   AF-A0A535N0R0-F1
#
_cell.length_a   1.000
_cell.length_b   1.000
_cell.length_c   1.000
_cell.angle_alpha   90.00
_cell.angle_beta   90.00
_cell.angle_gamma   90.00
#
_symmetry.space_group_name_H-M   'P 1'
#
loop_
_entity.id
_entity.type
_entity.pdbx_description
1 polymer ?
#
loop_
_entity_poly.entity_id
_entity_poly.type
_entity_poly.pdbx_seq_one_letter_code
_entity_poly.pdbx_strand_id
1 'polypeptide(L)'
;MYRHRRSLYPFPREGTRKVWKRLVCMGASALLLAPGIGSPMAAFAATIQTDLFVYQNGDTVTVTGDGFGAAETVDVVTTDPNAAVIDQGTATTDSAGGFSYQFTLGATVGGLYTVTATGATSGLSASTQFDPPPSAPSNLQFRDDRANGNGVAVTWASIAKNSTDCYFVYRASSLLPNLNSNTTNGSCATPHSNANSLAALGEVDNPQQPPATIQFVDAGAPTGDLFYYVTAEKTGNNQGESAASNQVSTRSFSPAAGSGTHNFGNVVVSTTSAAFHLSYQNNGLSAIRVVAFTKSGSNPGDFAISNLSPSAGNQVAVGSSLTFDVTFTPSALGARSANVELNAQDVNGQAAGIFNTHVMTVSGNGVSASGLAVNSATGTYGGFVSLQATLTSGGVGVSSRTITFSLNGISVGTATTNSSGVATLSTVSLSGINASTYPNGVGASFGGDTSFGTSSGTGSLTIAQASSTTTVTCPSSVTYTGSPLTPCTASVSGAGGLSQTLTVSYSNNTNTGTATASASFAGDTNHQGSSDSKTFTIAKASSTTTVTCPSSVTYSASPQTPCTASVSGAGGLSQALTVSYSNNTNAGTATASASFAGDANHEGSSDTKTFTIAKASSTTTVSCPASVTYSGSPQTPCTASVSEAGGLSQTLTVSYSNNTNAGTATASASFAGDANHDASSGSASFTIAKASSTTTVTCPNSVPYTGSPLTPCTASVSGVGGLSQTLTVSYSNNTNAGTATASASYAGDANHLGSSDSATFTIDKADAVCAVAGYKVT
;
A
#
# COMPACT_ATOMS: atom_id res chain seq x y z
N MET A 1 59.54 -7.15 10.70
CA MET A 1 60.79 -7.78 11.16
C MET A 1 60.51 -9.25 11.51
N TYR A 2 61.43 -10.18 11.17
CA TYR A 2 61.57 -11.61 11.60
C TYR A 2 60.31 -12.54 11.63
N ARG A 3 60.19 -13.71 10.94
CA ARG A 3 61.03 -14.94 10.75
C ARG A 3 61.22 -15.80 12.03
N HIS A 4 61.20 -17.14 12.05
CA HIS A 4 60.89 -18.19 11.03
C HIS A 4 60.80 -19.64 11.60
N ARG A 5 59.93 -20.49 11.01
CA ARG A 5 59.94 -21.98 10.73
C ARG A 5 58.49 -22.54 10.81
N ARG A 6 58.01 -23.66 10.22
CA ARG A 6 58.48 -24.95 9.62
C ARG A 6 58.74 -26.09 10.63
N SER A 7 58.32 -27.36 10.43
CA SER A 7 57.88 -28.14 9.23
C SER A 7 56.99 -29.33 9.68
N LEU A 8 56.08 -29.94 8.88
CA LEU A 8 56.35 -31.09 7.97
C LEU A 8 55.10 -31.52 7.14
N TYR A 9 55.34 -32.11 5.96
CA TYR A 9 54.42 -32.81 5.00
C TYR A 9 54.65 -34.36 5.13
N PRO A 10 53.93 -35.33 4.47
CA PRO A 10 53.42 -35.27 3.07
C PRO A 10 52.10 -36.01 2.65
N PHE A 11 51.71 -35.80 1.39
CA PHE A 11 50.76 -36.56 0.52
C PHE A 11 51.53 -37.57 -0.38
N PRO A 12 50.94 -38.64 -0.99
CA PRO A 12 50.27 -38.62 -2.32
C PRO A 12 49.16 -39.71 -2.58
N ARG A 13 48.07 -39.48 -3.36
CA ARG A 13 47.76 -39.60 -4.83
C ARG A 13 47.43 -41.00 -5.43
N GLU A 14 46.39 -41.01 -6.29
CA GLU A 14 46.11 -41.84 -7.51
C GLU A 14 46.03 -43.40 -7.37
N GLY A 15 45.25 -44.17 -8.15
CA GLY A 15 44.24 -43.89 -9.19
C GLY A 15 43.76 -45.16 -9.94
N THR A 16 42.83 -45.00 -10.89
CA THR A 16 42.49 -45.91 -12.03
C THR A 16 41.66 -47.20 -11.91
N ARG A 17 40.87 -47.40 -12.98
CA ARG A 17 39.96 -48.48 -13.41
C ARG A 17 40.53 -49.91 -13.42
N LYS A 18 39.70 -50.94 -13.18
CA LYS A 18 39.19 -51.88 -14.23
C LYS A 18 38.31 -53.03 -13.69
N VAL A 19 37.45 -53.54 -14.58
CA VAL A 19 36.58 -54.73 -14.50
C VAL A 19 37.40 -56.04 -14.57
N TRP A 20 36.93 -57.16 -14.00
CA TRP A 20 36.86 -58.49 -14.65
C TRP A 20 36.07 -59.56 -13.84
N LYS A 21 35.93 -60.78 -14.39
CA LYS A 21 34.84 -61.76 -14.19
C LYS A 21 35.27 -63.09 -13.50
N ARG A 22 34.30 -63.67 -12.73
CA ARG A 22 33.89 -65.11 -12.66
C ARG A 22 34.69 -66.19 -11.86
N LEU A 23 33.94 -67.27 -11.57
CA LEU A 23 34.24 -68.61 -11.00
C LEU A 23 34.37 -68.73 -9.44
N VAL A 24 33.89 -69.78 -8.74
CA VAL A 24 32.88 -70.84 -9.07
C VAL A 24 32.39 -71.66 -7.83
N CYS A 25 31.14 -72.18 -7.90
CA CYS A 25 30.53 -73.37 -7.24
C CYS A 25 30.25 -73.52 -5.72
N MET A 26 29.18 -74.32 -5.49
CA MET A 26 28.66 -74.98 -4.26
C MET A 26 28.04 -74.10 -3.15
N GLY A 27 26.80 -74.33 -2.69
CA GLY A 27 25.78 -75.27 -3.20
C GLY A 27 24.45 -75.31 -2.43
N ALA A 28 23.38 -75.63 -3.18
CA ALA A 28 22.12 -76.31 -2.79
C ALA A 28 21.09 -75.67 -1.82
N SER A 29 19.82 -75.88 -2.19
CA SER A 29 18.60 -75.85 -1.36
C SER A 29 18.04 -74.49 -0.90
N ALA A 30 17.24 -73.86 -1.76
CA ALA A 30 16.17 -72.96 -1.35
C ALA A 30 14.92 -73.16 -2.23
N LEU A 31 13.87 -73.65 -1.58
CA LEU A 31 12.52 -73.98 -2.03
C LEU A 31 11.89 -72.96 -3.02
N LEU A 32 11.29 -73.44 -4.13
CA LEU A 32 10.42 -72.61 -4.97
C LEU A 32 9.14 -72.23 -4.21
N LEU A 33 8.90 -70.94 -4.03
CA LEU A 33 7.59 -70.40 -3.66
C LEU A 33 6.88 -69.91 -4.92
N ALA A 34 5.94 -70.72 -5.41
CA ALA A 34 4.93 -70.27 -6.36
C ALA A 34 3.91 -69.36 -5.62
N PRO A 35 3.37 -68.31 -6.25
CA PRO A 35 2.34 -67.49 -5.63
C PRO A 35 1.01 -68.23 -5.56
N GLY A 36 0.44 -68.27 -4.35
CA GLY A 36 -1.00 -68.21 -4.06
C GLY A 36 -1.94 -68.95 -4.99
N ILE A 37 -2.25 -70.19 -4.62
CA ILE A 37 -3.42 -70.95 -5.07
C ILE A 37 -4.65 -70.02 -5.06
N GLY A 38 -5.23 -69.76 -6.23
CA GLY A 38 -6.54 -69.12 -6.30
C GLY A 38 -7.58 -70.03 -5.63
N SER A 39 -8.39 -69.47 -4.73
CA SER A 39 -9.59 -70.15 -4.24
C SER A 39 -10.40 -70.66 -5.44
N PRO A 40 -11.00 -71.86 -5.38
CA PRO A 40 -11.86 -72.32 -6.46
C PRO A 40 -13.01 -71.33 -6.60
N MET A 41 -12.99 -70.53 -7.65
CA MET A 41 -14.17 -69.79 -8.06
C MET A 41 -15.26 -70.83 -8.33
N ALA A 42 -16.46 -70.60 -7.79
CA ALA A 42 -17.61 -71.37 -8.19
C ALA A 42 -17.74 -71.21 -9.71
N ALA A 43 -17.61 -72.31 -10.45
CA ALA A 43 -17.73 -72.27 -11.90
C ALA A 43 -19.15 -71.80 -12.24
N PHE A 44 -19.26 -70.58 -12.74
CA PHE A 44 -20.46 -70.18 -13.46
C PHE A 44 -20.61 -71.14 -14.64
N ALA A 45 -21.82 -71.63 -14.88
CA ALA A 45 -22.07 -72.39 -16.08
C ALA A 45 -21.84 -71.46 -17.27
N ALA A 46 -20.91 -71.82 -18.16
CA ALA A 46 -20.70 -71.07 -19.39
C ALA A 46 -22.02 -71.05 -20.18
N THR A 47 -22.40 -69.90 -20.70
CA THR A 47 -23.62 -69.73 -21.51
C THR A 47 -23.28 -69.09 -22.84
N ILE A 48 -24.06 -69.42 -23.87
CA ILE A 48 -24.06 -68.70 -25.14
C ILE A 48 -25.49 -68.42 -25.58
N GLN A 49 -25.66 -67.34 -26.34
CA GLN A 49 -26.91 -66.96 -26.98
C GLN A 49 -26.62 -66.39 -28.38
N THR A 50 -27.59 -66.48 -29.27
CA THR A 50 -27.59 -65.80 -30.56
C THR A 50 -28.40 -64.51 -30.48
N ASP A 51 -28.10 -63.52 -31.31
CA ASP A 51 -28.82 -62.23 -31.34
C ASP A 51 -30.26 -62.35 -31.87
N LEU A 52 -30.55 -63.39 -32.67
CA LEU A 52 -31.91 -63.79 -33.07
C LEU A 52 -32.13 -65.28 -32.82
N PHE A 53 -33.40 -65.69 -32.75
CA PHE A 53 -33.81 -67.10 -32.69
C PHE A 53 -34.17 -67.68 -34.07
N VAL A 54 -34.41 -66.81 -35.05
CA VAL A 54 -34.83 -67.13 -36.43
C VAL A 54 -34.00 -66.26 -37.37
N TYR A 55 -33.40 -66.86 -38.38
CA TYR A 55 -32.52 -66.21 -39.36
C TYR A 55 -32.91 -66.59 -40.78
N GLN A 56 -32.77 -65.69 -41.74
CA GLN A 56 -32.91 -65.99 -43.16
C GLN A 56 -31.58 -66.45 -43.77
N ASN A 57 -31.64 -67.10 -44.94
CA ASN A 57 -30.45 -67.37 -45.74
C ASN A 57 -29.80 -66.05 -46.20
N GLY A 58 -28.58 -65.80 -45.73
CA GLY A 58 -27.84 -64.56 -45.94
C GLY A 58 -27.74 -63.65 -44.71
N ASP A 59 -28.43 -63.95 -43.61
CA ASP A 59 -28.33 -63.16 -42.37
C ASP A 59 -26.99 -63.40 -41.65
N THR A 60 -26.52 -62.39 -40.90
CA THR A 60 -25.40 -62.54 -39.97
C THR A 60 -25.90 -63.05 -38.62
N VAL A 61 -25.40 -64.20 -38.19
CA VAL A 61 -25.62 -64.75 -36.85
C VAL A 61 -24.56 -64.19 -35.91
N THR A 62 -24.96 -63.47 -34.86
CA THR A 62 -24.05 -63.04 -33.78
C THR A 62 -24.21 -63.97 -32.58
N VAL A 63 -23.17 -64.74 -32.29
CA VAL A 63 -23.06 -65.55 -31.06
C VAL A 63 -22.36 -64.71 -29.99
N THR A 64 -22.96 -64.59 -28.82
CA THR A 64 -22.32 -64.02 -27.63
C THR A 64 -22.27 -65.05 -26.52
N GLY A 65 -21.20 -65.05 -25.73
CA GLY A 65 -21.04 -65.96 -24.60
C GLY A 65 -20.47 -65.28 -23.36
N ASP A 66 -20.72 -65.87 -22.20
CA ASP A 66 -20.26 -65.41 -20.89
C ASP A 66 -19.96 -66.60 -19.96
N GLY A 67 -19.18 -66.38 -18.91
CA GLY A 67 -18.76 -67.41 -17.95
C GLY A 67 -17.63 -68.33 -18.43
N PHE A 68 -16.96 -68.01 -19.54
CA PHE A 68 -15.74 -68.70 -19.99
C PHE A 68 -14.50 -68.19 -19.23
N GLY A 69 -13.35 -68.86 -19.37
CA GLY A 69 -12.10 -68.41 -18.76
C GLY A 69 -11.66 -67.06 -19.31
N ALA A 70 -11.12 -66.18 -18.47
CA ALA A 70 -10.66 -64.85 -18.91
C ALA A 70 -9.46 -64.93 -19.88
N ALA A 71 -9.52 -64.19 -20.99
CA ALA A 71 -8.53 -64.17 -22.06
C ALA A 71 -8.18 -65.55 -22.67
N GLU A 72 -9.14 -66.48 -22.72
CA GLU A 72 -9.00 -67.77 -23.40
C GLU A 72 -9.55 -67.73 -24.83
N THR A 73 -9.15 -68.72 -25.65
CA THR A 73 -9.76 -68.96 -26.96
C THR A 73 -10.93 -69.92 -26.82
N VAL A 74 -12.05 -69.62 -27.47
CA VAL A 74 -13.27 -70.43 -27.53
C VAL A 74 -13.49 -70.87 -28.98
N ASP A 75 -13.59 -72.18 -29.22
CA ASP A 75 -13.95 -72.76 -30.52
C ASP A 75 -15.48 -72.81 -30.64
N VAL A 76 -16.03 -72.25 -31.71
CA VAL A 76 -17.46 -72.09 -31.97
C VAL A 76 -17.81 -72.86 -33.24
N VAL A 77 -18.71 -73.84 -33.13
CA VAL A 77 -19.12 -74.74 -34.21
C VAL A 77 -20.63 -74.66 -34.38
N THR A 78 -21.09 -74.40 -35.61
CA THR A 78 -22.52 -74.45 -35.96
C THR A 78 -22.81 -75.64 -36.88
N THR A 79 -23.80 -76.44 -36.53
CA THR A 79 -24.28 -77.57 -37.34
C THR A 79 -25.73 -77.38 -37.81
N ASP A 80 -26.03 -77.84 -39.02
CA ASP A 80 -27.38 -77.94 -39.57
C ASP A 80 -28.22 -79.05 -38.88
N PRO A 81 -29.52 -79.19 -39.23
CA PRO A 81 -30.41 -80.21 -38.67
C PRO A 81 -30.01 -81.66 -39.00
N ASN A 82 -29.13 -81.87 -39.99
CA ASN A 82 -28.57 -83.17 -40.35
C ASN A 82 -27.20 -83.42 -39.65
N ALA A 83 -26.81 -82.55 -38.72
CA ALA A 83 -25.53 -82.52 -38.02
C ALA A 83 -24.30 -82.28 -38.94
N ALA A 84 -24.49 -81.69 -40.13
CA ALA A 84 -23.39 -81.21 -40.95
C ALA A 84 -22.89 -79.85 -40.43
N VAL A 85 -21.58 -79.70 -40.23
CA VAL A 85 -20.98 -78.41 -39.85
C VAL A 85 -21.14 -77.43 -41.01
N ILE A 86 -21.81 -76.30 -40.74
CA ILE A 86 -22.04 -75.22 -41.72
C ILE A 86 -21.17 -73.98 -41.45
N ASP A 87 -20.68 -73.84 -40.22
CA ASP A 87 -19.73 -72.80 -39.84
C ASP A 87 -18.86 -73.27 -38.66
N GLN A 88 -17.59 -72.87 -38.64
CA GLN A 88 -16.68 -73.09 -37.52
C GLN A 88 -15.61 -71.99 -37.47
N GLY A 89 -15.37 -71.44 -36.28
CA GLY A 89 -14.28 -70.49 -36.03
C GLY A 89 -14.04 -70.25 -34.54
N THR A 90 -13.05 -69.40 -34.23
CA THR A 90 -12.63 -69.15 -32.85
C THR A 90 -12.79 -67.69 -32.44
N ALA A 91 -13.23 -67.44 -31.22
CA ALA A 91 -13.21 -66.13 -30.58
C ALA A 91 -12.28 -66.11 -29.36
N THR A 92 -11.86 -64.93 -28.91
CA THR A 92 -11.10 -64.75 -27.65
C THR A 92 -11.99 -64.05 -26.64
N THR A 93 -12.01 -64.53 -25.40
CA THR A 93 -12.75 -63.90 -24.31
C THR A 93 -12.04 -62.64 -23.80
N ASP A 94 -12.81 -61.74 -23.20
CA ASP A 94 -12.28 -60.60 -22.48
C ASP A 94 -11.76 -60.96 -21.07
N SER A 95 -11.42 -59.94 -20.27
CA SER A 95 -10.96 -60.13 -18.89
C SER A 95 -12.05 -60.54 -17.89
N ALA A 96 -13.33 -60.55 -18.30
CA ALA A 96 -14.46 -60.99 -17.49
C ALA A 96 -14.94 -62.41 -17.86
N GLY A 97 -14.56 -62.93 -19.04
CA GLY A 97 -14.96 -64.24 -19.54
C GLY A 97 -16.01 -64.18 -20.65
N GLY A 98 -16.31 -62.99 -21.18
CA GLY A 98 -17.27 -62.79 -22.26
C GLY A 98 -16.63 -62.81 -23.65
N PHE A 99 -17.33 -63.32 -24.67
CA PHE A 99 -16.88 -63.28 -26.08
C PHE A 99 -18.01 -62.95 -27.05
N SER A 100 -17.64 -62.56 -28.28
CA SER A 100 -18.55 -62.45 -29.42
C SER A 100 -17.93 -63.06 -30.68
N TYR A 101 -18.75 -63.72 -31.49
CA TYR A 101 -18.39 -64.37 -32.75
C TYR A 101 -19.50 -64.14 -33.79
N GLN A 102 -19.16 -63.98 -35.06
CA GLN A 102 -20.12 -63.71 -36.14
C GLN A 102 -19.81 -64.52 -37.39
N PHE A 103 -20.86 -65.04 -38.03
CA PHE A 103 -20.81 -65.69 -39.34
C PHE A 103 -22.07 -65.38 -40.16
N THR A 104 -22.02 -65.59 -41.47
CA THR A 104 -23.19 -65.42 -42.37
C THR A 104 -23.83 -66.76 -42.66
N LEU A 105 -25.14 -66.89 -42.45
CA LEU A 105 -25.87 -68.14 -42.54
C LEU A 105 -26.24 -68.52 -43.98
N GLY A 106 -25.57 -69.53 -44.53
CA GLY A 106 -25.90 -70.15 -45.82
C GLY A 106 -27.01 -71.22 -45.74
N ALA A 107 -28.17 -70.89 -45.18
CA ALA A 107 -29.26 -71.85 -44.95
C ALA A 107 -29.91 -72.36 -46.26
N THR A 108 -29.60 -73.60 -46.64
CA THR A 108 -30.31 -74.35 -47.71
C THR A 108 -31.16 -75.51 -47.19
N VAL A 109 -31.05 -75.82 -45.90
CA VAL A 109 -31.80 -76.84 -45.17
C VAL A 109 -32.64 -76.16 -44.10
N GLY A 110 -33.94 -76.45 -44.04
CA GLY A 110 -34.84 -75.92 -43.00
C GLY A 110 -34.88 -76.81 -41.75
N GLY A 111 -35.12 -76.20 -40.59
CA GLY A 111 -35.13 -76.85 -39.28
C GLY A 111 -34.00 -76.36 -38.37
N LEU A 112 -33.95 -76.85 -37.14
CA LEU A 112 -33.15 -76.30 -36.04
C LEU A 112 -31.61 -76.51 -36.19
N TYR A 113 -30.86 -75.42 -36.26
CA TYR A 113 -29.38 -75.40 -36.25
C TYR A 113 -28.88 -75.31 -34.81
N THR A 114 -27.72 -75.92 -34.54
CA THR A 114 -27.10 -75.92 -33.19
C THR A 114 -25.74 -75.26 -33.23
N VAL A 115 -25.55 -74.25 -32.39
CA VAL A 115 -24.24 -73.62 -32.11
C VAL A 115 -23.69 -74.24 -30.83
N THR A 116 -22.43 -74.66 -30.84
CA THR A 116 -21.69 -75.13 -29.65
C THR A 116 -20.40 -74.35 -29.52
N ALA A 117 -20.13 -73.79 -28.34
CA ALA A 117 -18.92 -73.04 -28.03
C ALA A 117 -18.13 -73.73 -26.91
N THR A 118 -16.83 -73.96 -27.10
CA THR A 118 -15.97 -74.69 -26.14
C THR A 118 -14.67 -73.95 -25.85
N GLY A 119 -14.42 -73.61 -24.59
CA GLY A 119 -13.19 -72.94 -24.14
C GLY A 119 -11.97 -73.86 -24.18
N ALA A 120 -10.91 -73.44 -24.87
CA ALA A 120 -9.72 -74.26 -25.11
C ALA A 120 -8.82 -74.44 -23.88
N THR A 121 -8.94 -73.57 -22.86
CA THR A 121 -8.15 -73.65 -21.62
C THR A 121 -9.02 -74.10 -20.44
N SER A 122 -10.27 -73.65 -20.37
CA SER A 122 -11.22 -74.01 -19.32
C SER A 122 -11.89 -75.37 -19.54
N GLY A 123 -12.02 -75.81 -20.81
CA GLY A 123 -12.79 -76.99 -21.19
C GLY A 123 -14.31 -76.84 -21.02
N LEU A 124 -14.79 -75.64 -20.66
CA LEU A 124 -16.22 -75.37 -20.51
C LEU A 124 -16.88 -75.33 -21.89
N SER A 125 -18.07 -75.93 -22.01
CA SER A 125 -18.83 -75.97 -23.26
C SER A 125 -20.27 -75.53 -23.02
N ALA A 126 -20.80 -74.74 -23.95
CA ALA A 126 -22.16 -74.24 -23.95
C ALA A 126 -22.78 -74.39 -25.34
N SER A 127 -24.10 -74.58 -25.43
CA SER A 127 -24.81 -74.69 -26.70
C SER A 127 -26.08 -73.87 -26.73
N THR A 128 -26.43 -73.37 -27.92
CA THR A 128 -27.71 -72.70 -28.22
C THR A 128 -28.20 -73.11 -29.61
N GLN A 129 -29.44 -72.78 -29.94
CA GLN A 129 -30.11 -73.22 -31.16
C GLN A 129 -30.91 -72.09 -31.79
N PHE A 130 -30.97 -72.07 -33.13
CA PHE A 130 -31.76 -71.13 -33.93
C PHE A 130 -32.38 -71.84 -35.14
N ASP A 131 -33.49 -71.35 -35.68
CA ASP A 131 -34.28 -72.02 -36.72
C ASP A 131 -34.48 -71.12 -37.95
N PRO A 132 -33.79 -71.37 -39.08
CA PRO A 132 -34.02 -70.66 -40.32
C PRO A 132 -35.17 -71.28 -41.15
N PRO A 133 -36.16 -70.49 -41.59
CA PRO A 133 -37.25 -71.00 -42.40
C PRO A 133 -36.76 -71.30 -43.83
N PRO A 134 -37.22 -72.41 -44.45
CA PRO A 134 -37.02 -72.62 -45.88
C PRO A 134 -37.83 -71.59 -46.70
N SER A 135 -37.43 -71.40 -47.97
CA SER A 135 -37.89 -70.34 -48.89
C SER A 135 -39.40 -70.02 -48.88
N ALA A 136 -39.73 -68.74 -49.01
CA ALA A 136 -41.04 -68.13 -48.81
C ALA A 136 -42.27 -68.91 -49.37
N PRO A 137 -43.39 -68.98 -48.60
CA PRO A 137 -44.58 -69.73 -48.98
C PRO A 137 -45.41 -69.02 -50.07
N SER A 138 -45.90 -69.78 -51.04
CA SER A 138 -46.69 -69.28 -52.18
C SER A 138 -48.21 -69.19 -51.92
N ASN A 139 -48.65 -69.33 -50.66
CA ASN A 139 -50.06 -69.44 -50.29
C ASN A 139 -50.36 -68.84 -48.90
N LEU A 140 -50.09 -67.54 -48.73
CA LEU A 140 -50.61 -66.80 -47.57
C LEU A 140 -52.12 -66.54 -47.72
N GLN A 141 -52.89 -66.87 -46.67
CA GLN A 141 -54.24 -66.37 -46.49
C GLN A 141 -54.28 -65.48 -45.24
N PHE A 142 -55.04 -64.39 -45.31
CA PHE A 142 -55.17 -63.43 -44.22
C PHE A 142 -56.46 -63.70 -43.44
N ARG A 143 -56.39 -63.60 -42.11
CA ARG A 143 -57.53 -63.69 -41.21
C ARG A 143 -57.71 -62.36 -40.48
N ASP A 144 -58.97 -61.98 -40.28
CA ASP A 144 -59.37 -60.70 -39.71
C ASP A 144 -60.11 -60.96 -38.39
N ASP A 145 -59.45 -60.66 -37.27
CA ASP A 145 -59.90 -61.02 -35.91
C ASP A 145 -60.80 -59.96 -35.24
N ARG A 146 -61.70 -59.34 -36.03
CA ARG A 146 -62.79 -58.53 -35.47
C ARG A 146 -63.76 -59.41 -34.67
N ALA A 147 -64.11 -58.97 -33.46
CA ALA A 147 -64.84 -59.73 -32.44
C ALA A 147 -66.28 -60.20 -32.79
N ASN A 148 -66.80 -59.94 -34.00
CA ASN A 148 -68.19 -60.22 -34.39
C ASN A 148 -68.33 -60.99 -35.73
N GLY A 149 -67.99 -62.29 -35.69
CA GLY A 149 -68.87 -63.35 -36.20
C GLY A 149 -69.01 -63.64 -37.71
N ASN A 150 -68.65 -62.75 -38.65
CA ASN A 150 -68.73 -63.05 -40.10
C ASN A 150 -67.49 -62.54 -40.86
N GLY A 151 -66.67 -63.45 -41.35
CA GLY A 151 -65.45 -63.13 -42.11
C GLY A 151 -65.71 -62.68 -43.55
N VAL A 152 -64.87 -61.77 -44.06
CA VAL A 152 -64.86 -61.37 -45.48
C VAL A 152 -63.83 -62.23 -46.21
N ALA A 153 -64.27 -63.01 -47.20
CA ALA A 153 -63.36 -63.77 -48.06
C ALA A 153 -62.82 -62.88 -49.19
N VAL A 154 -61.53 -62.52 -49.14
CA VAL A 154 -60.84 -61.88 -50.26
C VAL A 154 -60.28 -62.97 -51.17
N THR A 155 -60.89 -63.18 -52.33
CA THR A 155 -60.39 -64.09 -53.37
C THR A 155 -59.77 -63.31 -54.52
N TRP A 156 -58.52 -63.62 -54.82
CA TRP A 156 -57.80 -63.05 -55.96
C TRP A 156 -57.97 -63.96 -57.19
N ALA A 157 -58.47 -63.40 -58.29
CA ALA A 157 -58.37 -64.09 -59.58
C ALA A 157 -56.90 -64.14 -60.01
N SER A 158 -56.45 -65.31 -60.45
CA SER A 158 -55.04 -65.63 -60.76
C SER A 158 -54.26 -64.49 -61.43
N ILE A 159 -53.36 -63.86 -60.68
CA ILE A 159 -52.37 -62.91 -61.23
C ILE A 159 -51.16 -63.72 -61.69
N ALA A 160 -50.73 -63.50 -62.93
CA ALA A 160 -49.55 -64.14 -63.49
C ALA A 160 -48.28 -63.71 -62.72
N LYS A 161 -47.23 -64.53 -62.78
CA LYS A 161 -45.95 -64.29 -62.10
C LYS A 161 -45.43 -62.86 -62.34
N ASN A 162 -44.80 -62.28 -61.31
CA ASN A 162 -44.07 -61.00 -61.28
C ASN A 162 -44.87 -59.76 -60.81
N SER A 163 -45.72 -59.87 -59.79
CA SER A 163 -46.13 -58.69 -59.00
C SER A 163 -45.22 -58.57 -57.78
N THR A 164 -44.56 -57.42 -57.62
CA THR A 164 -44.00 -56.97 -56.34
C THR A 164 -45.13 -56.70 -55.34
N ASP A 165 -44.86 -56.92 -54.06
CA ASP A 165 -45.84 -56.69 -53.00
C ASP A 165 -46.06 -55.19 -52.76
N CYS A 166 -47.33 -54.76 -52.77
CA CYS A 166 -47.73 -53.41 -52.38
C CYS A 166 -48.64 -53.47 -51.16
N TYR A 167 -48.18 -52.93 -50.04
CA TYR A 167 -48.91 -52.90 -48.78
C TYR A 167 -49.54 -51.53 -48.53
N PHE A 168 -50.82 -51.51 -48.15
CA PHE A 168 -51.52 -50.29 -47.72
C PHE A 168 -51.83 -50.38 -46.22
N VAL A 169 -51.32 -49.43 -45.44
CA VAL A 169 -51.69 -49.28 -44.02
C VAL A 169 -52.74 -48.17 -43.92
N TYR A 170 -53.91 -48.49 -43.39
CA TYR A 170 -55.00 -47.53 -43.18
C TYR A 170 -55.00 -47.00 -41.74
N ARG A 171 -55.07 -45.67 -41.59
CA ARG A 171 -55.53 -45.03 -40.34
C ARG A 171 -56.97 -44.57 -40.54
N ALA A 172 -57.85 -44.91 -39.60
CA ALA A 172 -59.24 -44.46 -39.58
C ALA A 172 -59.68 -44.22 -38.13
N SER A 173 -60.41 -43.13 -37.88
CA SER A 173 -60.96 -42.77 -36.56
C SER A 173 -62.35 -43.37 -36.31
N SER A 174 -62.85 -44.24 -37.19
CA SER A 174 -64.10 -44.99 -37.05
C SER A 174 -64.12 -46.25 -37.94
N LEU A 175 -65.10 -47.13 -37.71
CA LEU A 175 -65.33 -48.34 -38.49
C LEU A 175 -65.49 -48.04 -39.99
N LEU A 176 -64.66 -48.67 -40.83
CA LEU A 176 -64.75 -48.55 -42.29
C LEU A 176 -66.09 -49.12 -42.81
N PRO A 177 -66.81 -48.40 -43.70
CA PRO A 177 -67.98 -48.95 -44.38
C PRO A 177 -67.58 -50.02 -45.40
N ASN A 178 -68.48 -50.98 -45.65
CA ASN A 178 -68.24 -52.11 -46.54
C ASN A 178 -67.75 -51.67 -47.94
N LEU A 179 -66.53 -52.08 -48.30
CA LEU A 179 -66.05 -52.06 -49.69
C LEU A 179 -66.84 -53.07 -50.51
N ASN A 180 -67.44 -52.63 -51.61
CA ASN A 180 -68.18 -53.48 -52.52
C ASN A 180 -67.23 -54.23 -53.49
N SER A 181 -67.57 -55.46 -53.82
CA SER A 181 -66.69 -56.44 -54.46
C SER A 181 -66.50 -56.25 -55.98
N ASN A 182 -66.44 -55.02 -56.48
CA ASN A 182 -66.27 -54.76 -57.92
C ASN A 182 -65.57 -53.43 -58.24
N THR A 183 -64.31 -53.31 -57.78
CA THR A 183 -63.40 -52.23 -58.20
C THR A 183 -62.17 -52.87 -58.83
N THR A 184 -62.16 -52.99 -60.16
CA THR A 184 -61.08 -53.64 -60.91
C THR A 184 -60.00 -52.65 -61.36
N ASN A 185 -58.77 -52.99 -60.99
CA ASN A 185 -57.49 -52.66 -61.65
C ASN A 185 -56.98 -51.20 -61.58
N GLY A 186 -55.81 -51.05 -60.93
CA GLY A 186 -54.95 -49.87 -60.92
C GLY A 186 -53.65 -50.21 -60.19
N SER A 187 -52.49 -49.88 -60.77
CA SER A 187 -51.17 -50.18 -60.19
C SER A 187 -50.84 -49.28 -58.99
N CYS A 188 -49.78 -49.61 -58.25
CA CYS A 188 -49.41 -49.00 -56.95
C CYS A 188 -49.00 -47.51 -56.99
N ALA A 189 -49.28 -46.78 -58.06
CA ALA A 189 -48.82 -45.42 -58.33
C ALA A 189 -49.82 -44.29 -57.97
N THR A 190 -51.06 -44.60 -57.55
CA THR A 190 -52.07 -43.57 -57.21
C THR A 190 -52.94 -43.97 -56.00
N PRO A 191 -53.01 -43.15 -54.92
CA PRO A 191 -53.87 -43.42 -53.78
C PRO A 191 -55.35 -43.09 -54.07
N HIS A 192 -56.28 -43.87 -53.49
CA HIS A 192 -57.71 -43.61 -53.60
C HIS A 192 -58.12 -42.29 -52.92
N SER A 193 -58.91 -41.46 -53.62
CA SER A 193 -59.26 -40.09 -53.22
C SER A 193 -60.40 -40.00 -52.18
N ASN A 194 -60.33 -40.81 -51.12
CA ASN A 194 -61.31 -40.86 -50.05
C ASN A 194 -60.72 -40.15 -48.83
N ALA A 195 -61.44 -39.19 -48.24
CA ALA A 195 -60.87 -38.32 -47.20
C ALA A 195 -60.28 -39.09 -46.01
N ASN A 196 -59.11 -38.62 -45.52
CA ASN A 196 -58.33 -39.07 -44.36
C ASN A 196 -57.24 -40.15 -44.57
N SER A 197 -56.80 -40.43 -45.80
CA SER A 197 -55.58 -41.22 -46.04
C SER A 197 -54.31 -40.34 -46.16
N LEU A 198 -53.43 -40.39 -45.17
CA LEU A 198 -52.04 -39.92 -45.26
C LEU A 198 -51.16 -41.08 -45.74
N ALA A 199 -50.79 -41.09 -47.02
CA ALA A 199 -49.91 -42.10 -47.59
C ALA A 199 -48.44 -41.77 -47.30
N ALA A 200 -47.72 -42.69 -46.65
CA ALA A 200 -46.26 -42.71 -46.62
C ALA A 200 -45.80 -43.84 -47.54
N LEU A 201 -45.03 -43.51 -48.57
CA LEU A 201 -44.48 -44.46 -49.54
C LEU A 201 -42.98 -44.63 -49.29
N GLY A 202 -42.51 -45.87 -49.37
CA GLY A 202 -41.10 -46.22 -49.45
C GLY A 202 -40.94 -47.38 -50.42
N GLU A 203 -40.41 -47.10 -51.61
CA GLU A 203 -40.03 -48.13 -52.59
C GLU A 203 -38.62 -48.65 -52.28
N VAL A 204 -38.41 -49.96 -52.48
CA VAL A 204 -37.07 -50.56 -52.54
C VAL A 204 -36.92 -51.14 -53.94
N ASP A 205 -36.02 -50.55 -54.72
CA ASP A 205 -35.74 -50.96 -56.10
C ASP A 205 -34.33 -51.59 -56.19
N ASN A 206 -34.21 -52.68 -56.94
CA ASN A 206 -32.99 -53.43 -57.28
C ASN A 206 -32.26 -54.26 -56.16
N PRO A 207 -31.98 -55.58 -56.36
CA PRO A 207 -31.56 -56.49 -55.29
C PRO A 207 -30.02 -56.66 -55.10
N GLN A 208 -29.21 -55.61 -55.31
CA GLN A 208 -27.74 -55.75 -55.39
C GLN A 208 -26.89 -54.73 -54.60
N GLN A 209 -27.48 -53.94 -53.70
CA GLN A 209 -26.71 -53.09 -52.77
C GLN A 209 -27.48 -52.87 -51.45
N PRO A 210 -26.86 -52.91 -50.26
CA PRO A 210 -27.59 -52.74 -49.00
C PRO A 210 -27.99 -51.27 -48.79
N PRO A 211 -29.28 -50.96 -48.59
CA PRO A 211 -29.70 -49.62 -48.16
C PRO A 211 -29.52 -49.46 -46.65
N ALA A 212 -29.27 -48.21 -46.23
CA ALA A 212 -29.16 -47.85 -44.82
C ALA A 212 -30.47 -48.03 -44.06
N THR A 213 -30.36 -48.13 -42.74
CA THR A 213 -31.44 -48.26 -41.75
C THR A 213 -32.72 -47.50 -42.13
N ILE A 214 -33.82 -48.24 -42.34
CA ILE A 214 -35.16 -47.65 -42.43
C ILE A 214 -35.55 -47.17 -41.03
N GLN A 215 -35.32 -45.89 -40.73
CA GLN A 215 -35.84 -45.27 -39.52
C GLN A 215 -37.33 -44.94 -39.69
N PHE A 216 -38.18 -45.69 -38.99
CA PHE A 216 -39.53 -45.26 -38.70
C PHE A 216 -39.48 -44.15 -37.65
N VAL A 217 -39.69 -42.90 -38.06
CA VAL A 217 -39.86 -41.78 -37.13
C VAL A 217 -41.30 -41.77 -36.64
N ASP A 218 -41.54 -42.27 -35.43
CA ASP A 218 -42.83 -42.13 -34.78
C ASP A 218 -43.03 -40.67 -34.31
N ALA A 219 -43.84 -39.93 -35.06
CA ALA A 219 -44.40 -38.67 -34.60
C ALA A 219 -45.54 -39.01 -33.61
N GLY A 220 -45.15 -39.15 -32.33
CA GLY A 220 -45.92 -39.82 -31.29
C GLY A 220 -47.42 -39.51 -31.23
N ALA A 221 -48.21 -40.57 -31.13
CA ALA A 221 -49.67 -40.50 -31.10
C ALA A 221 -50.21 -39.88 -29.79
N PRO A 222 -51.30 -39.08 -29.84
CA PRO A 222 -52.03 -38.67 -28.65
C PRO A 222 -52.69 -39.86 -27.93
N THR A 223 -52.88 -39.72 -26.62
CA THR A 223 -53.50 -40.76 -25.78
C THR A 223 -54.96 -40.99 -26.15
N GLY A 224 -55.28 -42.12 -26.81
CA GLY A 224 -56.67 -42.57 -27.00
C GLY A 224 -56.98 -43.40 -28.26
N ASP A 225 -56.11 -43.41 -29.26
CA ASP A 225 -56.41 -44.04 -30.55
C ASP A 225 -56.06 -45.54 -30.63
N LEU A 226 -56.86 -46.31 -31.38
CA LEU A 226 -56.69 -47.73 -31.63
C LEU A 226 -55.85 -48.00 -32.88
N PHE A 227 -54.86 -48.88 -32.76
CA PHE A 227 -54.05 -49.38 -33.87
C PHE A 227 -54.55 -50.77 -34.31
N TYR A 228 -54.56 -51.03 -35.61
CA TYR A 228 -54.83 -52.36 -36.18
C TYR A 228 -53.54 -52.97 -36.72
N TYR A 229 -53.09 -54.07 -36.12
CA TYR A 229 -52.11 -54.98 -36.73
C TYR A 229 -52.84 -55.95 -37.65
N VAL A 230 -52.29 -56.21 -38.85
CA VAL A 230 -52.71 -57.34 -39.69
C VAL A 230 -51.68 -58.45 -39.49
N THR A 231 -52.07 -59.49 -38.75
CA THR A 231 -51.25 -60.68 -38.53
C THR A 231 -51.53 -61.70 -39.63
N ALA A 232 -50.50 -62.26 -40.27
CA ALA A 232 -50.66 -63.41 -41.16
C ALA A 232 -50.62 -64.70 -40.34
N GLU A 233 -51.73 -65.46 -40.31
CA GLU A 233 -51.86 -66.70 -39.54
C GLU A 233 -51.70 -67.94 -40.44
N LYS A 234 -50.57 -68.65 -40.30
CA LYS A 234 -50.27 -69.87 -41.06
C LYS A 234 -51.11 -71.05 -40.54
N THR A 235 -52.14 -71.44 -41.28
CA THR A 235 -52.93 -72.66 -40.98
C THR A 235 -52.51 -73.82 -41.87
N GLY A 236 -51.85 -74.83 -41.27
CA GLY A 236 -51.52 -76.09 -41.93
C GLY A 236 -50.12 -76.61 -41.62
N ASN A 237 -50.03 -77.81 -41.08
CA ASN A 237 -48.80 -78.51 -40.74
C ASN A 237 -48.21 -79.25 -41.96
N ASN A 238 -47.33 -78.58 -42.71
CA ASN A 238 -46.40 -79.25 -43.62
C ASN A 238 -45.04 -78.55 -43.56
N GLN A 239 -43.95 -79.34 -43.65
CA GLN A 239 -42.54 -78.92 -43.60
C GLN A 239 -41.91 -78.61 -42.22
N GLY A 240 -41.98 -79.56 -41.27
CA GLY A 240 -40.87 -79.82 -40.34
C GLY A 240 -40.64 -78.93 -39.12
N GLU A 241 -41.43 -77.88 -38.90
CA GLU A 241 -41.30 -76.99 -37.72
C GLU A 241 -41.60 -77.73 -36.40
N SER A 242 -40.77 -77.50 -35.37
CA SER A 242 -40.98 -78.03 -34.02
C SER A 242 -42.06 -77.24 -33.26
N ALA A 243 -42.99 -77.94 -32.60
CA ALA A 243 -44.07 -77.33 -31.82
C ALA A 243 -43.60 -76.42 -30.65
N ALA A 244 -42.30 -76.39 -30.35
CA ALA A 244 -41.70 -75.54 -29.33
C ALA A 244 -41.38 -74.10 -29.79
N SER A 245 -41.28 -73.82 -31.10
CA SER A 245 -40.82 -72.50 -31.59
C SER A 245 -41.86 -71.37 -31.48
N ASN A 246 -43.12 -71.70 -31.18
CA ASN A 246 -44.23 -70.74 -31.16
C ASN A 246 -44.47 -70.06 -29.78
N GLN A 247 -43.42 -69.92 -28.96
CA GLN A 247 -43.44 -69.34 -27.61
C GLN A 247 -42.35 -68.26 -27.43
N VAL A 248 -42.33 -67.24 -28.30
CA VAL A 248 -41.54 -66.02 -28.06
C VAL A 248 -42.29 -65.13 -27.05
N SER A 249 -42.03 -65.36 -25.75
CA SER A 249 -42.65 -64.57 -24.67
C SER A 249 -41.90 -63.27 -24.41
N THR A 250 -42.29 -62.17 -25.07
CA THR A 250 -41.83 -60.79 -24.78
C THR A 250 -42.45 -60.19 -23.50
N ARG A 251 -42.80 -61.02 -22.52
CA ARG A 251 -43.28 -60.57 -21.20
C ARG A 251 -42.07 -60.33 -20.30
N SER A 252 -41.51 -59.13 -20.23
CA SER A 252 -40.36 -58.85 -19.35
C SER A 252 -40.38 -57.49 -18.66
N PHE A 253 -39.74 -57.46 -17.48
CA PHE A 253 -39.33 -56.22 -16.82
C PHE A 253 -38.11 -55.63 -17.53
N SER A 254 -38.15 -54.35 -17.86
CA SER A 254 -36.99 -53.59 -18.33
C SER A 254 -36.46 -52.68 -17.22
N PRO A 255 -35.15 -52.73 -16.87
CA PRO A 255 -34.54 -51.75 -15.98
C PRO A 255 -34.65 -50.34 -16.58
N ALA A 256 -34.99 -49.35 -15.76
CA ALA A 256 -34.82 -47.95 -16.13
C ALA A 256 -33.32 -47.63 -16.31
N ALA A 257 -33.00 -46.65 -17.16
CA ALA A 257 -31.63 -46.24 -17.45
C ALA A 257 -30.81 -46.02 -16.16
N GLY A 258 -29.65 -46.67 -16.07
CA GLY A 258 -28.80 -46.70 -14.87
C GLY A 258 -29.03 -47.88 -13.91
N SER A 259 -30.07 -48.70 -14.11
CA SER A 259 -30.41 -49.82 -13.21
C SER A 259 -29.79 -51.17 -13.62
N GLY A 260 -28.58 -51.19 -14.19
CA GLY A 260 -27.92 -52.44 -14.63
C GLY A 260 -26.75 -52.93 -13.76
N THR A 261 -25.91 -52.02 -13.26
CA THR A 261 -24.81 -52.32 -12.33
C THR A 261 -24.55 -51.12 -11.45
N HIS A 262 -24.24 -51.34 -10.16
CA HIS A 262 -23.93 -50.27 -9.22
C HIS A 262 -22.67 -50.55 -8.39
N ASN A 263 -21.93 -49.49 -8.06
CA ASN A 263 -20.78 -49.54 -7.16
C ASN A 263 -20.94 -48.50 -6.06
N PHE A 264 -21.09 -48.96 -4.82
CA PHE A 264 -21.26 -48.12 -3.62
C PHE A 264 -19.96 -47.44 -3.14
N GLY A 265 -18.83 -47.72 -3.80
CA GLY A 265 -17.52 -47.14 -3.47
C GLY A 265 -16.97 -47.65 -2.13
N ASN A 266 -16.17 -46.80 -1.48
CA ASN A 266 -15.57 -47.10 -0.17
C ASN A 266 -16.60 -46.84 0.95
N VAL A 267 -16.97 -47.89 1.68
CA VAL A 267 -17.86 -47.81 2.85
C VAL A 267 -17.15 -48.40 4.06
N VAL A 268 -17.24 -47.73 5.21
CA VAL A 268 -16.57 -48.20 6.43
C VAL A 268 -17.21 -49.51 6.89
N VAL A 269 -16.41 -50.50 7.26
CA VAL A 269 -16.87 -51.81 7.75
C VAL A 269 -17.90 -51.64 8.88
N SER A 270 -18.99 -52.40 8.80
CA SER A 270 -20.16 -52.33 9.70
C SER A 270 -20.94 -51.00 9.67
N THR A 271 -20.74 -50.15 8.66
CA THR A 271 -21.61 -48.99 8.37
C THR A 271 -22.38 -49.21 7.08
N THR A 272 -23.58 -48.66 6.96
CA THR A 272 -24.45 -48.81 5.78
C THR A 272 -24.31 -47.61 4.86
N SER A 273 -24.22 -47.86 3.55
CA SER A 273 -24.22 -46.85 2.50
C SER A 273 -25.53 -46.05 2.46
N ALA A 274 -25.54 -44.96 1.69
CA ALA A 274 -26.80 -44.44 1.16
C ALA A 274 -27.50 -45.51 0.30
N ALA A 275 -28.82 -45.44 0.20
CA ALA A 275 -29.61 -46.30 -0.67
C ALA A 275 -29.40 -45.92 -2.14
N PHE A 276 -29.17 -46.92 -2.99
CA PHE A 276 -29.33 -46.79 -4.43
C PHE A 276 -30.78 -47.15 -4.77
N HIS A 277 -31.51 -46.23 -5.40
CA HIS A 277 -32.92 -46.35 -5.75
C HIS A 277 -33.08 -46.90 -7.18
N LEU A 278 -33.92 -47.92 -7.37
CA LEU A 278 -34.11 -48.59 -8.65
C LEU A 278 -35.57 -48.59 -9.10
N SER A 279 -35.77 -48.65 -10.42
CA SER A 279 -37.09 -48.76 -11.05
C SER A 279 -37.03 -49.69 -12.26
N TYR A 280 -37.98 -50.63 -12.33
CA TYR A 280 -38.10 -51.65 -13.37
C TYR A 280 -39.52 -51.62 -13.95
N GLN A 281 -39.66 -51.23 -15.21
CA GLN A 281 -40.96 -51.10 -15.85
C GLN A 281 -41.42 -52.44 -16.43
N ASN A 282 -42.69 -52.82 -16.23
CA ASN A 282 -43.29 -53.93 -16.95
C ASN A 282 -43.71 -53.47 -18.36
N ASN A 283 -42.89 -53.79 -19.36
CA ASN A 283 -43.16 -53.51 -20.76
C ASN A 283 -43.72 -54.73 -21.52
N GLY A 284 -44.10 -55.78 -20.80
CA GLY A 284 -44.76 -56.95 -21.36
C GLY A 284 -46.24 -56.73 -21.68
N LEU A 285 -46.84 -57.69 -22.37
CA LEU A 285 -48.26 -57.66 -22.80
C LEU A 285 -49.27 -58.08 -21.69
N SER A 286 -48.79 -58.39 -20.49
CA SER A 286 -49.61 -58.82 -19.34
C SER A 286 -49.03 -58.31 -18.03
N ALA A 287 -49.82 -58.38 -16.95
CA ALA A 287 -49.30 -58.15 -15.61
C ALA A 287 -48.26 -59.23 -15.23
N ILE A 288 -47.14 -58.82 -14.63
CA ILE A 288 -46.08 -59.73 -14.17
C ILE A 288 -46.13 -59.80 -12.64
N ARG A 289 -46.09 -61.01 -12.06
CA ARG A 289 -46.01 -61.21 -10.62
C ARG A 289 -44.56 -61.23 -10.15
N VAL A 290 -44.22 -60.37 -9.19
CA VAL A 290 -42.93 -60.42 -8.48
C VAL A 290 -42.96 -61.64 -7.54
N VAL A 291 -42.03 -62.59 -7.71
CA VAL A 291 -42.00 -63.80 -6.87
C VAL A 291 -41.13 -63.55 -5.64
N ALA A 292 -39.86 -63.21 -5.88
CA ALA A 292 -38.87 -62.97 -4.85
C ALA A 292 -37.71 -62.14 -5.41
N PHE A 293 -36.86 -61.65 -4.50
CA PHE A 293 -35.48 -61.30 -4.84
C PHE A 293 -34.55 -62.35 -4.24
N THR A 294 -33.66 -62.90 -5.05
CA THR A 294 -32.51 -63.68 -4.58
C THR A 294 -31.24 -62.85 -4.62
N LYS A 295 -30.25 -63.25 -3.82
CA LYS A 295 -28.92 -62.64 -3.80
C LYS A 295 -27.88 -63.74 -3.92
N SER A 296 -27.01 -63.65 -4.91
CA SER A 296 -25.96 -64.63 -5.20
C SER A 296 -24.58 -63.94 -5.31
N GLY A 297 -23.55 -64.67 -5.74
CA GLY A 297 -22.17 -64.17 -5.80
C GLY A 297 -21.40 -64.29 -4.48
N SER A 298 -20.29 -63.54 -4.36
CA SER A 298 -19.27 -63.75 -3.31
C SER A 298 -19.64 -63.18 -1.94
N ASN A 299 -20.37 -62.06 -1.88
CA ASN A 299 -20.68 -61.35 -0.63
C ASN A 299 -22.17 -60.94 -0.50
N PRO A 300 -23.17 -61.81 -0.81
CA PRO A 300 -24.59 -61.44 -0.79
C PRO A 300 -25.13 -61.05 0.60
N GLY A 301 -24.39 -61.35 1.68
CA GLY A 301 -24.70 -60.87 3.03
C GLY A 301 -24.43 -59.38 3.24
N ASP A 302 -23.51 -58.79 2.48
CA ASP A 302 -23.10 -57.38 2.62
C ASP A 302 -24.08 -56.42 1.92
N PHE A 303 -25.09 -56.92 1.21
CA PHE A 303 -26.07 -56.09 0.49
C PHE A 303 -27.50 -56.37 0.98
N ALA A 304 -28.29 -55.32 1.20
CA ALA A 304 -29.69 -55.44 1.61
C ALA A 304 -30.63 -54.84 0.55
N ILE A 305 -31.82 -55.43 0.43
CA ILE A 305 -32.89 -54.97 -0.47
C ILE A 305 -34.04 -54.49 0.41
N SER A 306 -34.55 -53.29 0.17
CA SER A 306 -35.62 -52.66 0.97
C SER A 306 -36.57 -51.86 0.07
N ASN A 307 -37.63 -51.30 0.68
CA ASN A 307 -38.60 -50.39 0.03
C ASN A 307 -39.23 -50.94 -1.26
N LEU A 308 -39.36 -52.27 -1.35
CA LEU A 308 -39.94 -52.98 -2.48
C LEU A 308 -41.43 -52.65 -2.66
N SER A 309 -41.78 -52.06 -3.81
CA SER A 309 -43.15 -51.67 -4.15
C SER A 309 -43.46 -51.94 -5.63
N PRO A 310 -44.53 -52.70 -5.97
CA PRO A 310 -45.36 -53.46 -5.06
C PRO A 310 -44.59 -54.64 -4.42
N SER A 311 -45.03 -55.11 -3.27
CA SER A 311 -44.40 -56.18 -2.50
C SER A 311 -44.33 -57.52 -3.25
N ALA A 312 -43.37 -58.37 -2.87
CA ALA A 312 -43.28 -59.75 -3.38
C ALA A 312 -44.62 -60.50 -3.19
N GLY A 313 -45.03 -61.25 -4.22
CA GLY A 313 -46.34 -61.88 -4.34
C GLY A 313 -47.37 -61.04 -5.11
N ASN A 314 -47.21 -59.71 -5.20
CA ASN A 314 -48.11 -58.84 -5.96
C ASN A 314 -47.75 -58.78 -7.46
N GLN A 315 -48.68 -58.23 -8.24
CA GLN A 315 -48.54 -58.05 -9.69
C GLN A 315 -48.21 -56.60 -10.03
N VAL A 316 -47.34 -56.39 -11.02
CA VAL A 316 -47.08 -55.11 -11.67
C VAL A 316 -47.84 -55.11 -12.99
N ALA A 317 -48.80 -54.19 -13.15
CA ALA A 317 -49.57 -54.05 -14.38
C ALA A 317 -48.70 -53.58 -15.56
N VAL A 318 -49.19 -53.80 -16.78
CA VAL A 318 -48.52 -53.31 -18.00
C VAL A 318 -48.30 -51.79 -17.91
N GLY A 319 -47.11 -51.33 -18.29
CA GLY A 319 -46.69 -49.93 -18.23
C GLY A 319 -46.35 -49.40 -16.83
N SER A 320 -46.65 -50.15 -15.76
CA SER A 320 -46.32 -49.78 -14.38
C SER A 320 -44.91 -50.22 -13.99
N SER A 321 -44.35 -49.62 -12.93
CA SER A 321 -43.00 -49.95 -12.45
C SER A 321 -42.99 -50.66 -11.09
N LEU A 322 -41.98 -51.51 -10.93
CA LEU A 322 -41.48 -52.06 -9.68
C LEU A 322 -40.34 -51.16 -9.18
N THR A 323 -40.42 -50.65 -7.95
CA THR A 323 -39.35 -49.87 -7.32
C THR A 323 -38.80 -50.59 -6.10
N PHE A 324 -37.49 -50.50 -5.88
CA PHE A 324 -36.82 -51.03 -4.68
C PHE A 324 -35.48 -50.31 -4.45
N ASP A 325 -34.97 -50.44 -3.24
CA ASP A 325 -33.70 -49.87 -2.83
C ASP A 325 -32.67 -50.98 -2.57
N VAL A 326 -31.40 -50.70 -2.88
CA VAL A 326 -30.26 -51.53 -2.45
C VAL A 326 -29.31 -50.70 -1.60
N THR A 327 -28.84 -51.27 -0.49
CA THR A 327 -27.77 -50.70 0.35
C THR A 327 -26.62 -51.69 0.51
N PHE A 328 -25.44 -51.16 0.84
CA PHE A 328 -24.22 -51.92 1.09
C PHE A 328 -23.70 -51.67 2.52
N THR A 329 -23.51 -52.75 3.26
CA THR A 329 -22.96 -52.79 4.62
C THR A 329 -21.82 -53.82 4.67
N PRO A 330 -20.57 -53.45 4.36
CA PRO A 330 -19.46 -54.40 4.31
C PRO A 330 -19.20 -55.04 5.68
N SER A 331 -19.27 -56.37 5.75
CA SER A 331 -18.92 -57.14 6.97
C SER A 331 -17.42 -57.22 7.26
N ALA A 332 -16.56 -56.96 6.26
CA ALA A 332 -15.12 -56.94 6.42
C ALA A 332 -14.44 -56.14 5.29
N LEU A 333 -13.12 -55.93 5.41
CA LEU A 333 -12.31 -55.11 4.51
C LEU A 333 -12.21 -55.67 3.07
N GLY A 334 -11.86 -54.80 2.13
CA GLY A 334 -11.59 -55.13 0.74
C GLY A 334 -12.82 -55.14 -0.16
N ALA A 335 -12.60 -55.37 -1.46
CA ALA A 335 -13.65 -55.38 -2.47
C ALA A 335 -14.72 -56.44 -2.16
N ARG A 336 -15.99 -56.06 -2.36
CA ARG A 336 -17.18 -56.88 -2.16
C ARG A 336 -18.07 -56.82 -3.38
N SER A 337 -18.64 -57.96 -3.76
CA SER A 337 -19.62 -58.03 -4.83
C SER A 337 -20.69 -59.07 -4.56
N ALA A 338 -21.88 -58.82 -5.11
CA ALA A 338 -22.99 -59.75 -5.14
C ALA A 338 -23.82 -59.50 -6.39
N ASN A 339 -24.69 -60.46 -6.70
CA ASN A 339 -25.69 -60.29 -7.75
C ASN A 339 -27.05 -60.19 -7.06
N VAL A 340 -27.85 -59.20 -7.43
CA VAL A 340 -29.26 -59.05 -7.04
C VAL A 340 -30.10 -59.59 -8.19
N GLU A 341 -30.83 -60.66 -7.92
CA GLU A 341 -31.67 -61.36 -8.87
C GLU A 341 -33.14 -61.04 -8.56
N LEU A 342 -33.83 -60.39 -9.49
CA LEU A 342 -35.28 -60.24 -9.46
C LEU A 342 -35.89 -61.46 -10.14
N ASN A 343 -36.62 -62.29 -9.39
CA ASN A 343 -37.34 -63.45 -9.92
C ASN A 343 -38.82 -63.08 -10.04
N ALA A 344 -39.32 -63.07 -11.28
CA ALA A 344 -40.72 -62.78 -11.57
C ALA A 344 -41.34 -63.81 -12.52
N GLN A 345 -42.66 -64.00 -12.40
CA GLN A 345 -43.43 -64.99 -13.17
C GLN A 345 -44.65 -64.35 -13.85
N ASP A 346 -45.13 -64.98 -14.92
CA ASP A 346 -46.42 -64.63 -15.50
C ASP A 346 -47.60 -65.06 -14.62
N VAL A 347 -48.76 -64.42 -14.83
CA VAL A 347 -49.97 -64.61 -14.03
C VAL A 347 -50.87 -65.75 -14.51
N ASN A 348 -50.66 -66.29 -15.71
CA ASN A 348 -51.56 -67.26 -16.35
C ASN A 348 -51.28 -68.74 -16.04
N GLY A 349 -50.39 -69.05 -15.08
CA GLY A 349 -50.34 -70.35 -14.40
C GLY A 349 -49.99 -71.59 -15.22
N GLN A 350 -49.45 -71.43 -16.44
CA GLN A 350 -48.88 -72.56 -17.18
C GLN A 350 -47.58 -73.04 -16.52
N ALA A 351 -47.36 -74.36 -16.54
CA ALA A 351 -46.38 -75.02 -15.68
C ALA A 351 -44.91 -74.62 -15.97
N ALA A 352 -44.16 -74.42 -14.89
CA ALA A 352 -42.69 -74.45 -14.78
C ALA A 352 -41.86 -74.10 -16.04
N GLY A 353 -41.36 -72.87 -16.14
CA GLY A 353 -40.21 -72.59 -17.02
C GLY A 353 -39.89 -71.12 -17.31
N ILE A 354 -40.89 -70.28 -17.55
CA ILE A 354 -40.66 -68.90 -18.02
C ILE A 354 -40.44 -67.95 -16.83
N PHE A 355 -39.19 -67.85 -16.39
CA PHE A 355 -38.75 -66.90 -15.37
C PHE A 355 -38.28 -65.60 -16.02
N ASN A 356 -38.87 -64.48 -15.57
CA ASN A 356 -38.25 -63.18 -15.74
C ASN A 356 -37.21 -62.98 -14.64
N THR A 357 -36.04 -63.57 -14.85
CA THR A 357 -34.87 -63.36 -13.98
C THR A 357 -34.08 -62.17 -14.52
N HIS A 358 -34.09 -61.04 -13.80
CA HIS A 358 -33.16 -59.95 -14.08
C HIS A 358 -32.03 -59.94 -13.07
N VAL A 359 -30.78 -59.90 -13.54
CA VAL A 359 -29.59 -59.93 -12.70
C VAL A 359 -28.89 -58.58 -12.74
N MET A 360 -28.82 -57.91 -11.60
CA MET A 360 -27.97 -56.74 -11.39
C MET A 360 -26.70 -57.15 -10.65
N THR A 361 -25.54 -56.72 -11.13
CA THR A 361 -24.30 -56.78 -10.35
C THR A 361 -24.20 -55.56 -9.41
N VAL A 362 -23.96 -55.81 -8.13
CA VAL A 362 -23.65 -54.77 -7.13
C VAL A 362 -22.26 -54.98 -6.54
N SER A 363 -21.57 -53.88 -6.29
CA SER A 363 -20.18 -53.88 -5.79
C SER A 363 -19.91 -52.75 -4.79
N GLY A 364 -18.84 -52.89 -4.02
CA GLY A 364 -18.35 -51.87 -3.10
C GLY A 364 -17.02 -52.30 -2.51
N ASN A 365 -16.46 -51.49 -1.60
CA ASN A 365 -15.20 -51.78 -0.94
C ASN A 365 -15.30 -51.47 0.56
N GLY A 366 -15.07 -52.48 1.40
CA GLY A 366 -14.99 -52.32 2.84
C GLY A 366 -13.68 -51.65 3.25
N VAL A 367 -13.76 -50.47 3.88
CA VAL A 367 -12.58 -49.74 4.38
C VAL A 367 -12.57 -49.65 5.90
N SER A 368 -11.39 -49.49 6.48
CA SER A 368 -11.23 -49.30 7.91
C SER A 368 -11.63 -47.87 8.30
N ALA A 369 -12.25 -47.70 9.46
CA ALA A 369 -12.52 -46.37 10.00
C ALA A 369 -11.20 -45.63 10.24
N SER A 370 -11.12 -44.36 9.84
CA SER A 370 -9.98 -43.49 10.16
C SER A 370 -10.42 -42.34 11.06
N GLY A 371 -9.50 -41.85 11.89
CA GLY A 371 -9.69 -40.69 12.75
C GLY A 371 -8.54 -39.71 12.57
N LEU A 372 -8.87 -38.42 12.39
CA LEU A 372 -7.89 -37.36 12.15
C LEU A 372 -7.91 -36.36 13.32
N ALA A 373 -6.92 -36.48 14.21
CA ALA A 373 -6.73 -35.51 15.28
C ALA A 373 -5.93 -34.30 14.77
N VAL A 374 -6.39 -33.08 15.01
CA VAL A 374 -5.72 -31.85 14.56
C VAL A 374 -5.21 -31.06 15.76
N ASN A 375 -3.94 -30.70 15.73
CA ASN A 375 -3.34 -29.93 16.81
C ASN A 375 -3.72 -28.46 16.68
N SER A 376 -4.02 -27.81 17.80
CA SER A 376 -4.05 -26.35 17.87
C SER A 376 -2.68 -25.75 17.50
N ALA A 377 -2.70 -24.58 16.89
CA ALA A 377 -1.52 -23.88 16.44
C ALA A 377 -1.50 -22.43 16.93
N THR A 378 -0.31 -21.87 17.15
CA THR A 378 -0.13 -20.49 17.61
C THR A 378 0.93 -19.79 16.77
N GLY A 379 0.67 -18.54 16.39
CA GLY A 379 1.63 -17.69 15.68
C GLY A 379 1.39 -16.21 15.96
N THR A 380 2.08 -15.34 15.23
CA THR A 380 1.94 -13.87 15.33
C THR A 380 1.36 -13.29 14.04
N TYR A 381 0.68 -12.15 14.15
CA TYR A 381 0.10 -11.44 13.00
C TYR A 381 1.15 -11.17 11.90
N GLY A 382 0.81 -11.50 10.65
CA GLY A 382 1.71 -11.38 9.50
C GLY A 382 2.91 -12.33 9.50
N GLY A 383 3.02 -13.23 10.49
CA GLY A 383 4.08 -14.22 10.61
C GLY A 383 3.77 -15.54 9.90
N PHE A 384 4.38 -16.61 10.41
CA PHE A 384 4.20 -17.98 9.91
C PHE A 384 3.90 -18.94 11.06
N VAL A 385 3.25 -20.06 10.75
CA VAL A 385 2.91 -21.13 11.69
C VAL A 385 3.21 -22.50 11.07
N SER A 386 3.35 -23.54 11.91
CA SER A 386 3.36 -24.93 11.47
C SER A 386 2.07 -25.62 11.91
N LEU A 387 1.42 -26.32 10.98
CA LEU A 387 0.18 -27.06 11.22
C LEU A 387 0.49 -28.55 11.33
N GLN A 388 -0.21 -29.27 12.21
CA GLN A 388 0.00 -30.70 12.42
C GLN A 388 -1.34 -31.43 12.62
N ALA A 389 -1.45 -32.60 12.00
CA ALA A 389 -2.57 -33.52 12.18
C ALA A 389 -2.06 -34.97 12.21
N THR A 390 -2.74 -35.82 12.98
CA THR A 390 -2.40 -37.24 13.14
C THR A 390 -3.54 -38.10 12.62
N LEU A 391 -3.30 -38.81 11.52
CA LEU A 391 -4.23 -39.79 10.95
C LEU A 391 -4.01 -41.14 11.64
N THR A 392 -5.08 -41.73 12.13
CA THR A 392 -5.08 -43.02 12.83
C THR A 392 -6.16 -43.94 12.29
N SER A 393 -5.99 -45.25 12.49
CA SER A 393 -7.03 -46.26 12.31
C SER A 393 -6.84 -47.35 13.36
N GLY A 394 -7.91 -47.74 14.06
CA GLY A 394 -7.80 -48.63 15.23
C GLY A 394 -6.87 -48.10 16.34
N GLY A 395 -6.64 -46.78 16.41
CA GLY A 395 -5.68 -46.14 17.30
C GLY A 395 -4.21 -46.16 16.84
N VAL A 396 -3.89 -46.82 15.72
CA VAL A 396 -2.54 -46.89 15.14
C VAL A 396 -2.35 -45.81 14.08
N GLY A 397 -1.18 -45.16 14.06
CA GLY A 397 -0.84 -44.14 13.08
C GLY A 397 -0.76 -44.67 11.65
N VAL A 398 -1.39 -43.97 10.70
CA VAL A 398 -1.50 -44.40 9.29
C VAL A 398 -0.54 -43.58 8.42
N SER A 399 0.55 -44.21 7.99
CA SER A 399 1.68 -43.56 7.30
C SER A 399 1.50 -43.40 5.79
N SER A 400 2.25 -42.46 5.19
CA SER A 400 2.30 -42.22 3.75
C SER A 400 0.97 -41.76 3.11
N ARG A 401 0.07 -41.13 3.87
CA ARG A 401 -1.21 -40.56 3.39
C ARG A 401 -1.11 -39.04 3.29
N THR A 402 -1.69 -38.48 2.24
CA THR A 402 -1.77 -37.01 2.06
C THR A 402 -2.92 -36.43 2.88
N ILE A 403 -2.60 -35.45 3.73
CA ILE A 403 -3.56 -34.67 4.51
C ILE A 403 -3.62 -33.26 3.92
N THR A 404 -4.82 -32.75 3.67
CA THR A 404 -5.05 -31.37 3.25
C THR A 404 -5.28 -30.51 4.49
N PHE A 405 -4.58 -29.40 4.61
CA PHE A 405 -4.71 -28.45 5.71
C PHE A 405 -5.44 -27.19 5.26
N SER A 406 -6.23 -26.60 6.16
CA SER A 406 -6.91 -25.33 5.95
C SER A 406 -6.74 -24.39 7.14
N LEU A 407 -6.75 -23.08 6.86
CA LEU A 407 -6.91 -22.03 7.87
C LEU A 407 -8.26 -21.34 7.65
N ASN A 408 -9.08 -21.27 8.70
CA ASN A 408 -10.44 -20.71 8.67
C ASN A 408 -11.30 -21.24 7.48
N GLY A 409 -11.13 -22.52 7.13
CA GLY A 409 -11.83 -23.19 6.02
C GLY A 409 -11.19 -23.05 4.63
N ILE A 410 -10.19 -22.18 4.45
CA ILE A 410 -9.46 -22.01 3.18
C ILE A 410 -8.28 -22.98 3.15
N SER A 411 -8.16 -23.80 2.09
CA SER A 411 -7.02 -24.72 1.92
C SER A 411 -5.70 -23.95 1.79
N VAL A 412 -4.70 -24.34 2.60
CA VAL A 412 -3.36 -23.69 2.65
C VAL A 412 -2.22 -24.60 2.21
N GLY A 413 -2.51 -25.87 1.90
CA GLY A 413 -1.53 -26.83 1.41
C GLY A 413 -1.82 -28.26 1.86
N THR A 414 -0.89 -29.16 1.54
CA THR A 414 -0.97 -30.58 1.93
C THR A 414 0.34 -31.03 2.57
N ALA A 415 0.28 -32.05 3.42
CA ALA A 415 1.47 -32.74 3.92
C ALA A 415 1.19 -34.25 4.08
N THR A 416 2.24 -35.06 3.91
CA THR A 416 2.15 -36.52 4.00
C THR A 416 2.40 -37.00 5.44
N THR A 417 1.67 -38.00 5.89
CA THR A 417 1.85 -38.60 7.22
C THR A 417 3.15 -39.42 7.31
N ASN A 418 3.88 -39.27 8.42
CA ASN A 418 5.05 -40.07 8.75
C ASN A 418 4.66 -41.47 9.30
N SER A 419 5.64 -42.26 9.74
CA SER A 419 5.42 -43.59 10.33
C SER A 419 4.48 -43.63 11.55
N SER A 420 4.33 -42.51 12.26
CA SER A 420 3.41 -42.36 13.40
C SER A 420 2.04 -41.79 13.01
N GLY A 421 1.74 -41.66 11.71
CA GLY A 421 0.51 -41.06 11.21
C GLY A 421 0.50 -39.53 11.23
N VAL A 422 1.60 -38.87 11.58
CA VAL A 422 1.66 -37.41 11.74
C VAL A 422 2.03 -36.73 10.43
N ALA A 423 1.14 -35.90 9.89
CA ALA A 423 1.43 -34.95 8.81
C ALA A 423 1.73 -33.58 9.43
N THR A 424 2.79 -32.90 8.96
CA THR A 424 3.17 -31.56 9.39
C THR A 424 3.40 -30.65 8.20
N LEU A 425 2.65 -29.56 8.10
CA LEU A 425 2.81 -28.52 7.10
C LEU A 425 3.48 -27.30 7.76
N SER A 426 4.77 -27.11 7.51
CA SER A 426 5.56 -26.00 8.05
C SER A 426 5.37 -24.71 7.25
N THR A 427 5.69 -23.56 7.86
CA THR A 427 5.79 -22.24 7.19
C THR A 427 4.51 -21.77 6.49
N VAL A 428 3.35 -22.10 7.04
CA VAL A 428 2.06 -21.55 6.58
C VAL A 428 1.97 -20.07 6.96
N SER A 429 1.69 -19.20 5.99
CA SER A 429 1.58 -17.76 6.26
C SER A 429 0.28 -17.42 7.01
N LEU A 430 0.39 -16.51 7.97
CA LEU A 430 -0.73 -15.88 8.68
C LEU A 430 -1.10 -14.50 8.12
N SER A 431 -0.57 -14.13 6.95
CA SER A 431 -0.91 -12.88 6.29
C SER A 431 -2.42 -12.79 6.00
N GLY A 432 -3.04 -11.66 6.34
CA GLY A 432 -4.48 -11.43 6.18
C GLY A 432 -5.37 -12.04 7.27
N ILE A 433 -4.82 -12.76 8.26
CA ILE A 433 -5.58 -13.25 9.42
C ILE A 433 -5.24 -12.39 10.65
N ASN A 434 -6.22 -11.69 11.18
CA ASN A 434 -6.05 -10.77 12.32
C ASN A 434 -5.65 -11.50 13.61
N ALA A 435 -5.05 -10.78 14.55
CA ALA A 435 -4.76 -11.32 15.88
C ALA A 435 -6.06 -11.60 16.66
N SER A 436 -6.28 -12.87 16.98
CA SER A 436 -7.46 -13.38 17.70
C SER A 436 -7.26 -14.87 18.02
N THR A 437 -8.21 -15.47 18.75
CA THR A 437 -8.33 -16.93 18.87
C THR A 437 -9.50 -17.40 18.01
N TYR A 438 -9.22 -18.29 17.06
CA TYR A 438 -10.17 -18.94 16.17
C TYR A 438 -10.37 -20.39 16.64
N PRO A 439 -11.47 -20.75 17.32
CA PRO A 439 -11.61 -22.06 17.98
C PRO A 439 -11.47 -23.27 17.05
N ASN A 440 -11.90 -23.13 15.79
CA ASN A 440 -11.76 -24.13 14.73
C ASN A 440 -10.87 -23.61 13.57
N GLY A 441 -9.92 -22.72 13.90
CA GLY A 441 -9.14 -21.98 12.91
C GLY A 441 -8.14 -22.83 12.13
N VAL A 442 -7.72 -23.97 12.65
CA VAL A 442 -6.97 -24.99 11.91
C VAL A 442 -7.93 -26.12 11.53
N GLY A 443 -8.03 -26.43 10.25
CA GLY A 443 -8.73 -27.61 9.75
C GLY A 443 -7.76 -28.57 9.08
N ALA A 444 -8.08 -29.86 9.12
CA ALA A 444 -7.44 -30.85 8.26
C ALA A 444 -8.45 -31.88 7.75
N SER A 445 -8.20 -32.43 6.56
CA SER A 445 -9.00 -33.49 5.97
C SER A 445 -8.15 -34.56 5.26
N PHE A 446 -8.64 -35.79 5.36
CA PHE A 446 -8.17 -36.95 4.62
C PHE A 446 -9.31 -37.45 3.72
N GLY A 447 -9.06 -37.48 2.41
CA GLY A 447 -10.05 -37.83 1.39
C GLY A 447 -10.44 -39.31 1.31
N GLY A 448 -9.87 -40.16 2.18
CA GLY A 448 -10.02 -41.61 2.09
C GLY A 448 -9.06 -42.23 1.06
N ASP A 449 -8.86 -43.54 1.17
CA ASP A 449 -8.20 -44.38 0.17
C ASP A 449 -8.89 -45.76 0.11
N THR A 450 -8.40 -46.71 -0.69
CA THR A 450 -8.98 -48.06 -0.81
C THR A 450 -8.86 -48.92 0.46
N SER A 451 -8.17 -48.45 1.48
CA SER A 451 -7.98 -49.13 2.78
C SER A 451 -8.65 -48.39 3.95
N PHE A 452 -8.79 -47.06 3.87
CA PHE A 452 -9.24 -46.20 4.96
C PHE A 452 -10.33 -45.22 4.52
N GLY A 453 -11.40 -45.12 5.32
CA GLY A 453 -12.48 -44.15 5.10
C GLY A 453 -12.02 -42.69 5.26
N THR A 454 -12.82 -41.75 4.75
CA THR A 454 -12.64 -40.31 4.93
C THR A 454 -12.62 -39.91 6.41
N SER A 455 -11.83 -38.89 6.75
CA SER A 455 -11.91 -38.26 8.07
C SER A 455 -11.46 -36.80 8.03
N SER A 456 -11.95 -36.02 8.98
CA SER A 456 -11.62 -34.60 9.14
C SER A 456 -11.55 -34.23 10.62
N GLY A 457 -10.84 -33.16 10.94
CA GLY A 457 -10.73 -32.63 12.29
C GLY A 457 -10.44 -31.14 12.28
N THR A 458 -10.59 -30.52 13.45
CA THR A 458 -10.26 -29.11 13.67
C THR A 458 -9.49 -28.91 14.97
N GLY A 459 -8.69 -27.85 15.01
CA GLY A 459 -7.99 -27.35 16.19
C GLY A 459 -8.04 -25.83 16.22
N SER A 460 -7.72 -25.24 17.37
CA SER A 460 -7.74 -23.77 17.50
C SER A 460 -6.50 -23.14 16.86
N LEU A 461 -6.69 -21.98 16.22
CA LEU A 461 -5.61 -21.10 15.79
C LEU A 461 -5.60 -19.87 16.69
N THR A 462 -4.50 -19.64 17.42
CA THR A 462 -4.28 -18.41 18.18
C THR A 462 -3.25 -17.54 17.48
N ILE A 463 -3.63 -16.32 17.11
CA ILE A 463 -2.74 -15.33 16.52
C ILE A 463 -2.54 -14.22 17.54
N ALA A 464 -1.31 -14.10 18.04
CA ALA A 464 -0.91 -12.99 18.89
C ALA A 464 -0.62 -11.72 18.06
N GLN A 465 -0.83 -10.55 18.66
CA GLN A 465 -0.43 -9.28 18.06
C GLN A 465 1.08 -9.26 17.78
N ALA A 466 1.49 -8.70 16.65
CA ALA A 466 2.89 -8.46 16.33
C ALA A 466 3.43 -7.26 17.10
N SER A 467 4.74 -7.21 17.33
CA SER A 467 5.40 -6.01 17.88
C SER A 467 5.38 -4.86 16.86
N SER A 468 5.18 -3.63 17.33
CA SER A 468 5.44 -2.41 16.57
C SER A 468 6.71 -1.71 17.08
N THR A 469 7.31 -0.85 16.26
CA THR A 469 8.47 -0.02 16.62
C THR A 469 8.17 1.43 16.32
N THR A 470 7.97 2.24 17.37
CA THR A 470 7.92 3.70 17.25
C THR A 470 9.34 4.24 17.18
N THR A 471 9.57 5.28 16.35
CA THR A 471 10.86 5.95 16.19
C THR A 471 10.65 7.45 16.20
N VAL A 472 11.31 8.17 17.12
CA VAL A 472 11.41 9.63 17.15
C VAL A 472 12.76 10.04 16.57
N THR A 473 12.76 11.02 15.65
CA THR A 473 13.96 11.61 15.06
C THR A 473 13.99 13.10 15.34
N CYS A 474 15.08 13.59 15.93
CA CYS A 474 15.31 15.00 16.28
C CYS A 474 16.66 15.48 15.74
N PRO A 475 16.84 16.78 15.44
CA PRO A 475 18.17 17.37 15.34
C PRO A 475 18.88 17.34 16.71
N SER A 476 20.21 17.42 16.72
CA SER A 476 20.98 17.48 17.96
C SER A 476 20.76 18.79 18.74
N SER A 477 20.61 19.91 18.03
CA SER A 477 20.39 21.23 18.62
C SER A 477 19.60 22.15 17.69
N VAL A 478 18.91 23.11 18.29
CA VAL A 478 18.24 24.25 17.63
C VAL A 478 18.48 25.52 18.46
N THR A 479 18.40 26.70 17.84
CA THR A 479 18.58 27.98 18.56
C THR A 479 17.25 28.47 19.13
N TYR A 480 17.29 29.08 20.32
CA TYR A 480 16.15 29.77 20.93
C TYR A 480 15.54 30.82 19.99
N THR A 481 14.21 30.83 19.88
CA THR A 481 13.44 31.80 19.07
C THR A 481 12.46 32.64 19.89
N GLY A 482 12.16 32.22 21.13
CA GLY A 482 11.10 32.79 21.96
C GLY A 482 9.70 32.20 21.75
N SER A 483 9.58 31.14 20.94
CA SER A 483 8.34 30.38 20.76
C SER A 483 8.62 28.87 20.94
N PRO A 484 7.59 28.04 21.23
CA PRO A 484 7.76 26.60 21.31
C PRO A 484 8.33 26.01 20.01
N LEU A 485 9.41 25.24 20.12
CA LEU A 485 10.11 24.61 19.01
C LEU A 485 9.67 23.15 18.85
N THR A 486 9.30 22.75 17.63
CA THR A 486 8.83 21.39 17.32
C THR A 486 9.61 20.76 16.15
N PRO A 487 10.94 20.57 16.27
CA PRO A 487 11.79 20.21 15.14
C PRO A 487 11.86 18.70 14.83
N CYS A 488 11.22 17.86 15.64
CA CYS A 488 11.30 16.40 15.54
C CYS A 488 10.13 15.79 14.76
N THR A 489 10.38 14.63 14.16
CA THR A 489 9.37 13.80 13.49
C THR A 489 9.26 12.44 14.19
N ALA A 490 8.09 11.80 14.08
CA ALA A 490 7.91 10.44 14.57
C ALA A 490 7.09 9.58 13.60
N SER A 491 7.40 8.29 13.61
CA SER A 491 6.67 7.25 12.88
C SER A 491 6.60 5.96 13.70
N VAL A 492 5.69 5.07 13.32
CA VAL A 492 5.66 3.68 13.79
C VAL A 492 5.65 2.73 12.62
N SER A 493 6.42 1.65 12.74
CA SER A 493 6.49 0.55 11.77
C SER A 493 6.18 -0.81 12.43
N GLY A 494 5.76 -1.80 11.64
CA GLY A 494 5.45 -3.14 12.14
C GLY A 494 5.19 -4.16 11.04
N ALA A 495 4.71 -5.34 11.44
CA ALA A 495 4.30 -6.41 10.53
C ALA A 495 3.08 -5.98 9.66
N GLY A 496 2.75 -6.78 8.66
CA GLY A 496 1.57 -6.55 7.81
C GLY A 496 1.52 -5.21 7.06
N GLY A 497 2.65 -4.49 6.97
CA GLY A 497 2.74 -3.19 6.31
C GLY A 497 2.38 -1.98 7.18
N LEU A 498 2.31 -2.11 8.52
CA LEU A 498 2.15 -0.96 9.42
C LEU A 498 3.27 0.06 9.16
N SER A 499 2.89 1.26 8.73
CA SER A 499 3.79 2.39 8.48
C SER A 499 2.98 3.69 8.50
N GLN A 500 3.03 4.44 9.60
CA GLN A 500 2.32 5.71 9.74
C GLN A 500 3.16 6.76 10.49
N THR A 501 2.86 8.04 10.24
CA THR A 501 3.36 9.15 11.05
C THR A 501 2.62 9.22 12.38
N LEU A 502 3.31 9.71 13.42
CA LEU A 502 2.73 9.96 14.74
C LEU A 502 2.85 11.44 15.12
N THR A 503 1.87 11.93 15.87
CA THR A 503 1.94 13.26 16.51
C THR A 503 3.00 13.24 17.60
N VAL A 504 3.95 14.18 17.52
CA VAL A 504 5.01 14.33 18.52
C VAL A 504 4.53 15.22 19.66
N SER A 505 4.66 14.74 20.89
CA SER A 505 4.45 15.51 22.11
C SER A 505 5.79 16.08 22.58
N TYR A 506 5.78 17.31 23.09
CA TYR A 506 6.99 18.03 23.50
C TYR A 506 6.90 18.50 24.95
N SER A 507 8.05 18.51 25.63
CA SER A 507 8.21 19.18 26.93
C SER A 507 9.53 19.96 26.98
N ASN A 508 9.54 21.04 27.78
CA ASN A 508 10.67 21.97 27.93
C ASN A 508 11.17 22.57 26.60
N ASN A 509 10.28 22.76 25.62
CA ASN A 509 10.65 23.08 24.24
C ASN A 509 10.57 24.58 23.86
N THR A 510 10.52 25.49 24.83
CA THR A 510 10.42 26.95 24.58
C THR A 510 11.70 27.70 24.97
N ASN A 511 12.21 27.45 26.18
CA ASN A 511 13.43 28.06 26.70
C ASN A 511 14.64 27.17 26.41
N THR A 512 15.84 27.72 26.60
CA THR A 512 17.08 26.98 26.42
C THR A 512 17.27 25.85 27.42
N GLY A 513 18.06 24.84 27.03
CA GLY A 513 18.31 23.64 27.82
C GLY A 513 17.91 22.38 27.05
N THR A 514 17.60 21.30 27.76
CA THR A 514 17.23 20.02 27.15
C THR A 514 15.72 19.91 26.99
N ALA A 515 15.25 19.98 25.75
CA ALA A 515 13.88 19.68 25.37
C ALA A 515 13.71 18.17 25.14
N THR A 516 12.51 17.65 25.38
CA THR A 516 12.16 16.24 25.10
C THR A 516 11.04 16.18 24.08
N ALA A 517 11.18 15.27 23.12
CA ALA A 517 10.18 14.92 22.12
C ALA A 517 9.84 13.44 22.28
N SER A 518 8.56 13.11 22.44
CA SER A 518 8.07 11.74 22.59
C SER A 518 6.90 11.46 21.67
N ALA A 519 6.76 10.20 21.27
CA ALA A 519 5.61 9.70 20.53
C ALA A 519 5.24 8.31 21.04
N SER A 520 3.95 7.99 20.98
CA SER A 520 3.44 6.67 21.32
C SER A 520 2.39 6.22 20.31
N PHE A 521 2.45 4.95 19.97
CA PHE A 521 1.41 4.20 19.29
C PHE A 521 0.72 3.30 20.31
N ALA A 522 -0.58 3.46 20.51
CA ALA A 522 -1.33 2.73 21.53
C ALA A 522 -1.44 1.22 21.27
N GLY A 523 -1.17 0.79 20.03
CA GLY A 523 -1.51 -0.54 19.54
C GLY A 523 -2.79 -0.50 18.71
N ASP A 524 -3.07 -1.60 18.02
CA ASP A 524 -4.32 -1.85 17.30
C ASP A 524 -4.72 -3.33 17.48
N THR A 525 -5.76 -3.80 16.79
CA THR A 525 -6.20 -5.21 16.83
C THR A 525 -5.07 -6.21 16.59
N ASN A 526 -4.10 -5.87 15.74
CA ASN A 526 -3.07 -6.74 15.19
C ASN A 526 -1.66 -6.43 15.72
N HIS A 527 -1.44 -5.24 16.30
CA HIS A 527 -0.14 -4.76 16.75
C HIS A 527 -0.14 -4.33 18.21
N GLN A 528 0.91 -4.71 18.93
CA GLN A 528 1.20 -4.19 20.26
C GLN A 528 1.58 -2.71 20.19
N GLY A 529 1.23 -1.97 21.24
CA GLY A 529 1.66 -0.59 21.40
C GLY A 529 3.18 -0.45 21.52
N SER A 530 3.71 0.71 21.15
CA SER A 530 5.12 1.07 21.29
C SER A 530 5.27 2.57 21.51
N SER A 531 6.43 2.99 22.02
CA SER A 531 6.75 4.40 22.20
C SER A 531 8.25 4.62 22.05
N ASP A 532 8.62 5.85 21.72
CA ASP A 532 10.00 6.30 21.73
C ASP A 532 10.07 7.76 22.24
N SER A 533 11.23 8.12 22.77
CA SER A 533 11.54 9.44 23.31
C SER A 533 12.97 9.81 22.98
N LYS A 534 13.17 11.07 22.58
CA LYS A 534 14.48 11.65 22.28
C LYS A 534 14.57 13.05 22.86
N THR A 535 15.79 13.45 23.19
CA THR A 535 16.10 14.80 23.64
C THR A 535 16.82 15.59 22.55
N PHE A 536 16.66 16.91 22.58
CA PHE A 536 17.43 17.84 21.76
C PHE A 536 17.76 19.10 22.58
N THR A 537 18.85 19.77 22.25
CA THR A 537 19.27 20.97 22.97
C THR A 537 18.68 22.23 22.31
N ILE A 538 18.06 23.10 23.11
CA ILE A 538 17.77 24.47 22.71
C ILE A 538 18.96 25.33 23.19
N ALA A 539 19.81 25.74 22.26
CA ALA A 539 20.95 26.62 22.51
C ALA A 539 20.51 28.08 22.62
N LYS A 540 21.27 28.89 23.37
CA LYS A 540 20.99 30.33 23.48
C LYS A 540 21.06 31.03 22.12
N ALA A 541 20.25 32.07 21.95
CA ALA A 541 20.33 32.96 20.81
C ALA A 541 21.41 34.03 21.03
N SER A 542 22.02 34.52 19.95
CA SER A 542 22.88 35.70 20.00
C SER A 542 22.05 36.95 20.33
N SER A 543 22.52 37.79 21.25
CA SER A 543 22.03 39.16 21.41
C SER A 543 22.89 40.15 20.61
N THR A 544 22.37 41.36 20.36
CA THR A 544 23.10 42.47 19.73
C THR A 544 22.97 43.71 20.59
N THR A 545 24.09 44.17 21.17
CA THR A 545 24.17 45.46 21.85
C THR A 545 24.48 46.55 20.82
N THR A 546 23.81 47.70 20.92
CA THR A 546 24.04 48.87 20.08
C THR A 546 24.28 50.10 20.95
N VAL A 547 25.40 50.79 20.77
CA VAL A 547 25.67 52.12 21.34
C VAL A 547 25.46 53.18 20.26
N THR A 548 24.68 54.22 20.56
CA THR A 548 24.42 55.36 19.67
C THR A 548 24.92 56.64 20.32
N CYS A 549 25.80 57.36 19.63
CA CYS A 549 26.37 58.64 20.07
C CYS A 549 26.17 59.72 19.00
N PRO A 550 26.06 61.01 19.37
CA PRO A 550 26.26 62.11 18.42
C PRO A 550 27.71 62.15 17.93
N SER A 551 27.97 62.80 16.80
CA SER A 551 29.33 63.02 16.29
C SER A 551 30.17 63.90 17.23
N SER A 552 29.56 64.96 17.76
CA SER A 552 30.20 65.84 18.74
C SER A 552 29.22 66.48 19.72
N VAL A 553 29.76 66.91 20.86
CA VAL A 553 29.15 67.83 21.82
C VAL A 553 30.18 68.91 22.19
N THR A 554 29.75 70.06 22.70
CA THR A 554 30.66 71.11 23.16
C THR A 554 31.04 70.88 24.63
N TYR A 555 32.27 71.21 25.02
CA TYR A 555 32.69 71.24 26.41
C TYR A 555 31.78 72.15 27.27
N SER A 556 31.35 71.67 28.43
CA SER A 556 30.47 72.40 29.36
C SER A 556 30.88 72.29 30.83
N ALA A 557 32.19 72.16 31.09
CA ALA A 557 32.79 72.04 32.43
C ALA A 557 32.22 70.91 33.32
N SER A 558 31.61 69.89 32.71
CA SER A 558 30.99 68.74 33.37
C SER A 558 31.16 67.45 32.54
N PRO A 559 31.00 66.25 33.13
CA PRO A 559 31.08 64.99 32.38
C PRO A 559 29.96 64.88 31.35
N GLN A 560 30.33 64.67 30.09
CA GLN A 560 29.39 64.52 28.98
C GLN A 560 28.86 63.08 28.90
N THR A 561 27.54 62.90 28.90
CA THR A 561 26.91 61.57 28.78
C THR A 561 25.82 61.53 27.67
N PRO A 562 26.14 61.89 26.41
CA PRO A 562 25.13 62.11 25.37
C PRO A 562 24.67 60.85 24.62
N CYS A 563 25.31 59.70 24.85
CA CYS A 563 25.02 58.46 24.14
C CYS A 563 23.94 57.63 24.83
N THR A 564 23.22 56.84 24.03
CA THR A 564 22.27 55.83 24.49
C THR A 564 22.76 54.43 24.11
N ALA A 565 22.29 53.40 24.83
CA ALA A 565 22.54 52.01 24.46
C ALA A 565 21.32 51.13 24.70
N SER A 566 21.19 50.10 23.88
CA SER A 566 20.19 49.04 24.02
C SER A 566 20.77 47.70 23.61
N VAL A 567 20.09 46.62 24.00
CA VAL A 567 20.33 45.27 23.48
C VAL A 567 19.03 44.72 22.89
N SER A 568 19.15 44.04 21.76
CA SER A 568 18.08 43.32 21.08
C SER A 568 18.43 41.84 20.86
N GLY A 569 17.42 40.99 20.67
CA GLY A 569 17.61 39.56 20.46
C GLY A 569 16.34 38.82 20.08
N ALA A 570 16.40 37.49 20.09
CA ALA A 570 15.24 36.62 19.89
C ALA A 570 14.21 36.77 21.03
N GLY A 571 13.01 36.22 20.84
CA GLY A 571 11.95 36.23 21.87
C GLY A 571 11.52 37.61 22.39
N GLY A 572 11.81 38.67 21.65
CA GLY A 572 11.45 40.03 22.05
C GLY A 572 12.38 40.66 23.08
N LEU A 573 13.62 40.15 23.26
CA LEU A 573 14.64 40.87 24.02
C LEU A 573 14.81 42.28 23.43
N SER A 574 14.49 43.29 24.24
CA SER A 574 14.60 44.70 23.90
C SER A 574 14.64 45.52 25.20
N GLN A 575 15.85 45.86 25.67
CA GLN A 575 16.04 46.67 26.88
C GLN A 575 17.09 47.76 26.66
N ALA A 576 16.96 48.87 27.40
CA ALA A 576 18.02 49.86 27.53
C ALA A 576 19.18 49.29 28.36
N LEU A 577 20.40 49.77 28.10
CA LEU A 577 21.60 49.46 28.87
C LEU A 577 22.22 50.74 29.44
N THR A 578 22.82 50.63 30.61
CA THR A 578 23.64 51.70 31.20
C THR A 578 24.90 51.89 30.37
N VAL A 579 25.14 53.11 29.89
CA VAL A 579 26.35 53.46 29.15
C VAL A 579 27.47 53.83 30.13
N SER A 580 28.62 53.18 29.98
CA SER A 580 29.86 53.54 30.67
C SER A 580 30.69 54.48 29.80
N TYR A 581 31.28 55.51 30.43
CA TYR A 581 32.03 56.55 29.73
C TYR A 581 33.49 56.61 30.20
N SER A 582 34.39 56.99 29.30
CA SER A 582 35.78 57.35 29.61
C SER A 582 36.21 58.55 28.77
N ASN A 583 37.17 59.33 29.30
CA ASN A 583 37.67 60.58 28.70
C ASN A 583 36.57 61.60 28.36
N ASN A 584 35.48 61.64 29.14
CA ASN A 584 34.27 62.38 28.81
C ASN A 584 34.13 63.76 29.51
N THR A 585 35.19 64.29 30.12
CA THR A 585 35.16 65.57 30.87
C THR A 585 35.81 66.73 30.15
N ASN A 586 36.92 66.50 29.44
CA ASN A 586 37.69 67.52 28.71
C ASN A 586 37.45 67.40 27.21
N ALA A 587 37.80 68.44 26.45
CA ALA A 587 37.75 68.40 25.00
C ALA A 587 38.76 67.37 24.43
N GLY A 588 38.36 66.67 23.37
CA GLY A 588 39.07 65.51 22.81
C GLY A 588 38.11 64.38 22.44
N THR A 589 38.64 63.15 22.32
CA THR A 589 37.85 61.96 21.99
C THR A 589 37.39 61.25 23.25
N ALA A 590 36.08 61.26 23.49
CA ALA A 590 35.43 60.49 24.55
C ALA A 590 34.97 59.13 24.01
N THR A 591 34.94 58.12 24.89
CA THR A 591 34.50 56.76 24.54
C THR A 591 33.28 56.37 25.38
N ALA A 592 32.28 55.79 24.74
CA ALA A 592 31.07 55.26 25.34
C ALA A 592 30.94 53.77 25.02
N SER A 593 30.71 52.93 26.05
CA SER A 593 30.59 51.48 25.91
C SER A 593 29.40 50.95 26.71
N ALA A 594 28.81 49.87 26.21
CA ALA A 594 27.75 49.13 26.90
C ALA A 594 27.93 47.62 26.68
N SER A 595 27.54 46.82 27.66
CA SER A 595 27.57 45.37 27.59
C SER A 595 26.32 44.75 28.21
N PHE A 596 25.80 43.74 27.55
CA PHE A 596 24.81 42.81 28.07
C PHE A 596 25.51 41.50 28.40
N ALA A 597 25.41 41.04 29.65
CA ALA A 597 26.12 39.85 30.13
C ALA A 597 25.58 38.53 29.56
N GLY A 598 24.44 38.56 28.88
CA GLY A 598 23.64 37.37 28.56
C GLY A 598 22.54 37.16 29.60
N ASP A 599 21.63 36.24 29.29
CA ASP A 599 20.60 35.76 30.21
C ASP A 599 20.48 34.23 30.10
N ALA A 600 19.39 33.64 30.59
CA ALA A 600 19.16 32.21 30.45
C ALA A 600 19.10 31.77 28.97
N ASN A 601 18.40 32.54 28.14
CA ASN A 601 18.08 32.27 26.75
C ASN A 601 19.00 32.96 25.72
N HIS A 602 19.78 33.96 26.12
CA HIS A 602 20.63 34.77 25.25
C HIS A 602 22.11 34.76 25.65
N GLU A 603 23.00 34.65 24.67
CA GLU A 603 24.43 34.93 24.88
C GLU A 603 24.68 36.44 25.05
N GLY A 604 25.77 36.77 25.73
CA GLY A 604 26.18 38.17 25.96
C GLY A 604 26.64 38.89 24.70
N SER A 605 26.57 40.21 24.72
CA SER A 605 27.06 41.09 23.64
C SER A 605 27.54 42.43 24.19
N SER A 606 28.33 43.16 23.42
CA SER A 606 28.80 44.50 23.77
C SER A 606 29.03 45.35 22.52
N ASP A 607 29.01 46.66 22.69
CA ASP A 607 29.39 47.63 21.66
C ASP A 607 30.11 48.82 22.30
N THR A 608 30.90 49.52 21.49
CA THR A 608 31.69 50.69 21.90
C THR A 608 31.79 51.68 20.76
N LYS A 609 31.60 52.96 21.07
CA LYS A 609 31.66 54.08 20.13
C LYS A 609 32.46 55.23 20.73
N THR A 610 32.96 56.09 19.86
CA THR A 610 33.64 57.33 20.24
C THR A 610 32.84 58.54 19.78
N PHE A 611 32.88 59.63 20.54
CA PHE A 611 32.36 60.93 20.14
C PHE A 611 33.37 62.03 20.49
N THR A 612 33.29 63.16 19.81
CA THR A 612 34.19 64.29 20.06
C THR A 612 33.57 65.27 21.05
N ILE A 613 34.30 65.61 22.11
CA ILE A 613 34.03 66.81 22.90
C ILE A 613 34.81 67.94 22.24
N ALA A 614 34.11 68.81 21.53
CA ALA A 614 34.68 70.01 20.93
C ALA A 614 35.03 71.04 22.02
N LYS A 615 36.04 71.88 21.73
CA LYS A 615 36.32 73.03 22.59
C LYS A 615 35.12 73.98 22.64
N ALA A 616 34.98 74.69 23.75
CA ALA A 616 34.02 75.78 23.86
C ALA A 616 34.62 77.09 23.34
N SER A 617 33.77 78.02 22.91
CA SER A 617 34.17 79.22 22.18
C SER A 617 34.40 80.41 23.11
N SER A 618 35.65 80.86 23.23
CA SER A 618 35.98 81.94 24.17
C SER A 618 35.71 83.34 23.63
N THR A 619 35.38 84.29 24.54
CA THR A 619 35.23 85.71 24.20
C THR A 619 36.19 86.55 25.02
N THR A 620 37.13 87.22 24.34
CA THR A 620 38.03 88.20 24.95
C THR A 620 37.43 89.60 24.86
N THR A 621 37.24 90.24 26.00
CA THR A 621 36.75 91.61 26.13
C THR A 621 37.87 92.54 26.60
N VAL A 622 37.94 93.74 26.01
CA VAL A 622 38.86 94.81 26.43
C VAL A 622 38.00 96.03 26.78
N SER A 623 38.16 96.55 27.99
CA SER A 623 37.42 97.70 28.50
C SER A 623 38.38 98.85 28.77
N CYS A 624 38.08 100.01 28.20
CA CYS A 624 38.86 101.23 28.34
C CYS A 624 37.95 102.40 28.77
N PRO A 625 38.45 103.39 29.54
CA PRO A 625 37.75 104.66 29.69
C PRO A 625 37.71 105.40 28.35
N ALA A 626 36.71 106.26 28.15
CA ALA A 626 36.57 107.03 26.90
C ALA A 626 37.78 107.95 26.64
N SER A 627 38.32 108.56 27.69
CA SER A 627 39.57 109.32 27.62
C SER A 627 40.37 109.31 28.93
N VAL A 628 41.67 109.58 28.80
CA VAL A 628 42.57 109.99 29.89
C VAL A 628 43.33 111.24 29.45
N THR A 629 43.89 112.00 30.38
CA THR A 629 44.71 113.18 30.05
C THR A 629 46.18 112.77 29.91
N TYR A 630 46.89 113.36 28.94
CA TYR A 630 48.34 113.23 28.81
C TYR A 630 49.05 113.54 30.14
N SER A 631 49.96 112.68 30.60
CA SER A 631 50.73 112.90 31.83
C SER A 631 52.25 112.91 31.65
N GLY A 632 52.74 112.70 30.43
CA GLY A 632 54.17 112.56 30.14
C GLY A 632 54.71 111.12 30.11
N SER A 633 53.90 110.14 30.50
CA SER A 633 54.26 108.72 30.53
C SER A 633 53.28 107.87 29.69
N PRO A 634 53.63 106.62 29.33
CA PRO A 634 52.71 105.68 28.70
C PRO A 634 51.47 105.44 29.60
N GLN A 635 50.28 105.56 29.02
CA GLN A 635 49.00 105.36 29.69
C GLN A 635 48.56 103.90 29.57
N THR A 636 48.21 103.26 30.69
CA THR A 636 47.71 101.87 30.70
C THR A 636 46.37 101.72 31.47
N PRO A 637 45.30 102.45 31.09
CA PRO A 637 44.08 102.54 31.89
C PRO A 637 43.04 101.44 31.64
N CYS A 638 43.27 100.57 30.64
CA CYS A 638 42.32 99.55 30.22
C CYS A 638 42.53 98.23 30.97
N THR A 639 41.46 97.47 31.12
CA THR A 639 41.48 96.08 31.60
C THR A 639 41.02 95.14 30.49
N ALA A 640 41.43 93.87 30.57
CA ALA A 640 40.94 92.84 29.67
C ALA A 640 40.65 91.54 30.43
N SER A 641 39.63 90.83 29.97
CA SER A 641 39.26 89.52 30.49
C SER A 641 38.75 88.62 29.37
N VAL A 642 39.09 87.33 29.46
CA VAL A 642 38.43 86.27 28.70
C VAL A 642 37.33 85.67 29.56
N SER A 643 36.16 85.47 28.98
CA SER A 643 35.01 84.83 29.64
C SER A 643 34.21 83.95 28.69
N GLU A 644 33.53 82.96 29.28
CA GLU A 644 32.58 82.08 28.59
C GLU A 644 31.33 81.79 29.43
N ALA A 645 30.27 81.34 28.76
CA ALA A 645 29.13 80.67 29.39
C ALA A 645 29.52 79.24 29.83
N GLY A 646 30.35 79.14 30.87
CA GLY A 646 30.84 77.84 31.36
C GLY A 646 31.80 77.88 32.57
N GLY A 647 32.24 79.06 33.00
CA GLY A 647 33.07 79.22 34.21
C GLY A 647 34.52 79.65 33.95
N LEU A 648 34.97 79.74 32.69
CA LEU A 648 36.21 80.44 32.36
C LEU A 648 36.04 81.94 32.67
N SER A 649 36.90 82.45 33.56
CA SER A 649 37.02 83.87 33.86
C SER A 649 38.47 84.15 34.27
N GLN A 650 39.22 84.84 33.40
CA GLN A 650 40.61 85.19 33.64
C GLN A 650 40.92 86.61 33.13
N THR A 651 41.67 87.37 33.92
CA THR A 651 42.25 88.66 33.50
C THR A 651 43.41 88.44 32.54
N LEU A 652 43.43 89.16 31.42
CA LEU A 652 44.50 89.08 30.43
C LEU A 652 45.45 90.28 30.53
N THR A 653 46.72 90.07 30.17
CA THR A 653 47.69 91.16 30.01
C THR A 653 47.30 92.03 28.81
N VAL A 654 47.13 93.33 29.05
CA VAL A 654 46.77 94.29 28.00
C VAL A 654 48.04 94.83 27.32
N SER A 655 48.12 94.68 26.01
CA SER A 655 49.12 95.33 25.16
C SER A 655 48.61 96.67 24.65
N TYR A 656 49.49 97.65 24.53
CA TYR A 656 49.13 99.02 24.15
C TYR A 656 49.95 99.50 22.96
N SER A 657 49.31 100.30 22.09
CA SER A 657 49.97 101.06 21.03
C SER A 657 49.50 102.51 21.02
N ASN A 658 50.38 103.42 20.60
CA ASN A 658 50.17 104.88 20.57
C ASN A 658 49.74 105.49 21.92
N ASN A 659 50.14 104.90 23.04
CA ASN A 659 49.59 105.20 24.37
C ASN A 659 50.36 106.26 25.18
N THR A 660 51.29 107.01 24.60
CA THR A 660 52.08 108.03 25.33
C THR A 660 51.66 109.46 24.99
N ASN A 661 51.49 109.79 23.71
CA ASN A 661 51.15 111.13 23.23
C ASN A 661 49.63 111.31 23.12
N ALA A 662 49.17 112.57 23.07
CA ALA A 662 47.76 112.86 22.85
C ALA A 662 47.29 112.44 21.45
N GLY A 663 46.11 111.82 21.37
CA GLY A 663 45.59 111.15 20.18
C GLY A 663 44.79 109.90 20.53
N THR A 664 44.57 109.02 19.55
CA THR A 664 43.88 107.73 19.78
C THR A 664 44.91 106.64 20.10
N ALA A 665 44.80 106.09 21.31
CA ALA A 665 45.55 104.92 21.75
C ALA A 665 44.70 103.65 21.57
N THR A 666 45.34 102.51 21.30
CA THR A 666 44.67 101.22 21.16
C THR A 666 45.20 100.25 22.20
N ALA A 667 44.29 99.59 22.90
CA ALA A 667 44.55 98.49 23.80
C ALA A 667 44.06 97.18 23.16
N SER A 668 44.87 96.12 23.24
CA SER A 668 44.53 94.79 22.74
C SER A 668 44.92 93.69 23.72
N ALA A 669 44.16 92.60 23.71
CA ALA A 669 44.46 91.40 24.48
C ALA A 669 44.09 90.15 23.68
N SER A 670 44.80 89.07 23.91
CA SER A 670 44.54 87.76 23.30
C SER A 670 44.66 86.65 24.32
N PHE A 671 43.69 85.73 24.27
CA PHE A 671 43.73 84.44 24.93
C PHE A 671 44.12 83.39 23.90
N ALA A 672 45.20 82.65 24.14
CA ALA A 672 45.76 81.69 23.19
C ALA A 672 44.93 80.40 23.02
N GLY A 673 43.81 80.27 23.76
CA GLY A 673 43.10 79.00 23.93
C GLY A 673 43.76 78.15 25.02
N ASP A 674 43.09 77.07 25.40
CA ASP A 674 43.65 76.04 26.28
C ASP A 674 43.24 74.62 25.78
N ALA A 675 43.27 73.61 26.65
CA ALA A 675 42.87 72.26 26.30
C ALA A 675 41.37 72.15 25.92
N ASN A 676 40.52 72.97 26.53
CA ASN A 676 39.06 72.92 26.52
C ASN A 676 38.39 74.12 25.84
N HIS A 677 39.09 75.25 25.67
CA HIS A 677 38.55 76.51 25.13
C HIS A 677 39.34 76.99 23.90
N ASP A 678 38.64 77.46 22.87
CA ASP A 678 39.25 78.03 21.67
C ASP A 678 39.92 79.38 21.94
N ALA A 679 40.88 79.77 21.09
CA ALA A 679 41.55 81.05 21.17
C ALA A 679 40.61 82.23 20.85
N SER A 680 40.81 83.38 21.50
CA SER A 680 40.07 84.61 21.18
C SER A 680 40.92 85.86 21.40
N SER A 681 40.51 86.98 20.82
CA SER A 681 41.19 88.26 20.94
C SER A 681 40.21 89.41 20.90
N GLY A 682 40.51 90.48 21.62
CA GLY A 682 39.73 91.71 21.65
C GLY A 682 40.62 92.95 21.60
N SER A 683 40.04 94.07 21.19
CA SER A 683 40.69 95.38 21.22
C SER A 683 39.69 96.50 21.45
N ALA A 684 40.13 97.55 22.12
CA ALA A 684 39.37 98.79 22.31
C ALA A 684 40.30 100.00 22.16
N SER A 685 39.74 101.14 21.77
CA SER A 685 40.48 102.40 21.67
C SER A 685 40.04 103.38 22.76
N PHE A 686 40.96 104.23 23.19
CA PHE A 686 40.69 105.36 24.07
C PHE A 686 41.43 106.61 23.60
N THR A 687 40.93 107.78 24.00
CA THR A 687 41.56 109.06 23.64
C THR A 687 42.51 109.51 24.74
N ILE A 688 43.75 109.82 24.41
CA ILE A 688 44.64 110.60 25.26
C ILE A 688 44.39 112.07 24.92
N ALA A 689 43.68 112.78 25.80
CA ALA A 689 43.42 114.21 25.67
C ALA A 689 44.69 115.03 25.95
N LYS A 690 44.81 116.18 25.31
CA LYS A 690 45.89 117.15 25.61
C LYS A 690 45.78 117.62 27.06
N ALA A 691 46.92 117.75 27.74
CA ALA A 691 46.99 118.33 29.07
C ALA A 691 46.88 119.86 29.04
N SER A 692 46.41 120.48 30.12
CA SER A 692 46.55 121.93 30.30
C SER A 692 48.02 122.32 30.44
N SER A 693 48.42 123.42 29.80
CA SER A 693 49.66 124.15 30.13
C SER A 693 49.34 125.36 31.01
N THR A 694 50.34 125.85 31.74
CA THR A 694 50.24 127.08 32.53
C THR A 694 51.34 128.03 32.08
N THR A 695 50.95 129.12 31.44
CA THR A 695 51.83 130.27 31.18
C THR A 695 51.89 131.16 32.43
N THR A 696 53.03 131.76 32.71
CA THR A 696 53.22 132.71 33.81
C THR A 696 54.08 133.87 33.35
N VAL A 697 53.62 135.11 33.55
CA VAL A 697 54.36 136.34 33.31
C VAL A 697 54.75 136.94 34.65
N THR A 698 56.04 137.12 34.89
CA THR A 698 56.57 137.72 36.13
C THR A 698 57.21 139.06 35.82
N CYS A 699 56.73 140.11 36.47
CA CYS A 699 57.25 141.48 36.37
C CYS A 699 57.72 142.00 37.73
N PRO A 700 58.70 142.92 37.80
CA PRO A 700 58.95 143.70 39.00
C PRO A 700 57.80 144.68 39.27
N ASN A 701 57.58 145.07 40.54
CA ASN A 701 56.49 145.96 40.92
C ASN A 701 56.61 147.37 40.30
N SER A 702 57.82 147.93 40.29
CA SER A 702 58.14 149.16 39.56
C SER A 702 59.56 149.15 38.99
N VAL A 703 59.80 150.04 38.02
CA VAL A 703 61.10 150.33 37.42
C VAL A 703 61.23 151.85 37.17
N PRO A 704 62.43 152.43 37.31
CA PRO A 704 62.62 153.86 37.06
C PRO A 704 62.46 154.21 35.58
N TYR A 705 61.87 155.36 35.27
CA TYR A 705 61.77 155.87 33.90
C TYR A 705 63.16 156.20 33.32
N THR A 706 63.49 155.60 32.18
CA THR A 706 64.78 155.79 31.47
C THR A 706 64.64 156.52 30.13
N GLY A 707 63.41 156.85 29.70
CA GLY A 707 63.16 157.47 28.39
C GLY A 707 63.21 156.51 27.19
N SER A 708 63.10 155.20 27.41
CA SER A 708 63.04 154.18 26.35
C SER A 708 62.13 153.01 26.75
N PRO A 709 61.66 152.17 25.80
CA PRO A 709 60.79 151.03 26.12
C PRO A 709 61.45 150.06 27.11
N LEU A 710 60.81 149.82 28.24
CA LEU A 710 61.29 148.93 29.30
C LEU A 710 60.72 147.53 29.13
N THR A 711 61.58 146.50 29.16
CA THR A 711 61.19 145.09 29.03
C THR A 711 61.65 144.24 30.22
N PRO A 712 61.23 144.53 31.47
CA PRO A 712 61.82 143.95 32.67
C PRO A 712 61.21 142.60 33.09
N CYS A 713 60.16 142.14 32.43
CA CYS A 713 59.43 140.92 32.77
C CYS A 713 59.97 139.70 32.03
N THR A 714 59.82 138.54 32.66
CA THR A 714 60.07 137.22 32.05
C THR A 714 58.76 136.44 31.93
N ALA A 715 58.67 135.57 30.94
CA ALA A 715 57.58 134.61 30.84
C ALA A 715 58.07 133.20 30.58
N SER A 716 57.37 132.23 31.16
CA SER A 716 57.58 130.82 30.91
C SER A 716 56.24 130.10 30.79
N VAL A 717 56.25 128.96 30.10
CA VAL A 717 55.18 127.98 30.14
C VAL A 717 55.68 126.72 30.85
N SER A 718 54.84 126.18 31.73
CA SER A 718 55.06 124.92 32.41
C SER A 718 53.90 123.95 32.15
N GLY A 719 54.18 122.66 32.21
CA GLY A 719 53.20 121.59 32.07
C GLY A 719 53.75 120.22 32.45
N VAL A 720 52.90 119.20 32.39
CA VAL A 720 53.30 117.81 32.58
C VAL A 720 54.21 117.32 31.44
N GLY A 721 54.80 116.14 31.55
CA GLY A 721 55.68 115.59 30.50
C GLY A 721 56.93 116.43 30.18
N GLY A 722 57.37 117.29 31.10
CA GLY A 722 58.59 118.09 30.94
C GLY A 722 58.43 119.35 30.09
N LEU A 723 57.20 119.81 29.82
CA LEU A 723 57.00 121.14 29.23
C LEU A 723 57.52 122.21 30.19
N SER A 724 58.66 122.80 29.83
CA SER A 724 59.27 123.96 30.49
C SER A 724 60.01 124.77 29.43
N GLN A 725 59.44 125.90 29.00
CA GLN A 725 60.00 126.75 27.95
C GLN A 725 59.83 128.23 28.30
N THR A 726 60.84 129.06 27.99
CA THR A 726 60.72 130.52 28.06
C THR A 726 59.89 131.04 26.89
N LEU A 727 58.92 131.91 27.17
CA LEU A 727 58.12 132.56 26.13
C LEU A 727 58.62 133.97 25.83
N THR A 728 58.36 134.44 24.60
CA THR A 728 58.61 135.84 24.25
C THR A 728 57.55 136.73 24.89
N VAL A 729 57.98 137.74 25.65
CA VAL A 729 57.07 138.67 26.32
C VAL A 729 56.72 139.82 25.39
N SER A 730 55.41 140.04 25.18
CA SER A 730 54.87 141.21 24.48
C SER A 730 54.57 142.32 25.49
N TYR A 731 54.88 143.57 25.13
CA TYR A 731 54.72 144.72 26.02
C TYR A 731 53.79 145.77 25.43
N SER A 732 53.05 146.45 26.30
CA SER A 732 52.24 147.62 25.97
C SER A 732 52.37 148.69 27.05
N ASN A 733 52.27 149.97 26.66
CA ASN A 733 52.43 151.14 27.53
C ASN A 733 53.79 151.21 28.27
N ASN A 734 54.83 150.55 27.76
CA ASN A 734 56.09 150.32 28.47
C ASN A 734 57.19 151.39 28.28
N THR A 735 56.85 152.56 27.71
CA THR A 735 57.83 153.63 27.42
C THR A 735 57.68 154.85 28.33
N ASN A 736 56.45 155.18 28.75
CA ASN A 736 56.13 156.39 29.51
C ASN A 736 55.83 156.05 30.97
N ALA A 737 56.05 157.00 31.89
CA ALA A 737 55.68 156.82 33.30
C ALA A 737 54.17 156.55 33.48
N GLY A 738 53.84 155.49 34.22
CA GLY A 738 52.49 154.93 34.30
C GLY A 738 52.49 153.41 34.43
N THR A 739 51.32 152.76 34.27
CA THR A 739 51.21 151.30 34.31
C THR A 739 51.45 150.69 32.92
N ALA A 740 52.47 149.85 32.82
CA ALA A 740 52.77 149.03 31.66
C ALA A 740 52.23 147.62 31.84
N THR A 741 51.88 146.95 30.73
CA THR A 741 51.38 145.57 30.73
C THR A 741 52.28 144.69 29.89
N ALA A 742 52.70 143.56 30.46
CA ALA A 742 53.41 142.49 29.81
C ALA A 742 52.49 141.27 29.64
N SER A 743 52.49 140.63 28.48
CA SER A 743 51.71 139.42 28.22
C SER A 743 52.52 138.39 27.44
N ALA A 744 52.18 137.12 27.64
CA ALA A 744 52.74 136.01 26.88
C ALA A 744 51.67 134.95 26.63
N SER A 745 51.77 134.26 25.50
CA SER A 745 50.90 133.14 25.17
C SER A 745 51.67 131.98 24.59
N TYR A 746 51.25 130.79 24.97
CA TYR A 746 51.66 129.52 24.42
C TYR A 746 50.52 128.97 23.56
N ALA A 747 50.79 128.70 22.28
CA ALA A 747 49.76 128.22 21.35
C ALA A 747 49.29 126.77 21.63
N GLY A 748 50.01 126.03 22.47
CA GLY A 748 49.87 124.59 22.65
C GLY A 748 50.88 123.81 21.79
N ASP A 749 50.92 122.50 21.96
CA ASP A 749 51.72 121.58 21.15
C ASP A 749 50.90 120.32 20.79
N ALA A 750 51.53 119.21 20.41
CA ALA A 750 50.85 117.95 20.13
C ALA A 750 50.10 117.38 21.35
N ASN A 751 50.66 117.56 22.55
CA ASN A 751 50.29 116.97 23.83
C ASN A 751 49.67 117.97 24.84
N HIS A 752 49.82 119.28 24.63
CA HIS A 752 49.37 120.35 25.52
C HIS A 752 48.41 121.32 24.84
N LEU A 753 47.38 121.74 25.58
CA LEU A 753 46.54 122.88 25.25
C LEU A 753 47.34 124.18 25.39
N GLY A 754 46.97 125.20 24.62
CA GLY A 754 47.51 126.54 24.76
C GLY A 754 47.11 127.20 26.09
N SER A 755 47.89 128.18 26.51
CA SER A 755 47.65 129.01 27.70
C SER A 755 48.22 130.40 27.51
N SER A 756 47.82 131.35 28.34
CA SER A 756 48.31 132.74 28.28
C SER A 756 48.21 133.39 29.64
N ASP A 757 49.10 134.33 29.92
CA ASP A 757 49.07 135.14 31.15
C ASP A 757 49.52 136.58 30.85
N SER A 758 49.19 137.50 31.75
CA SER A 758 49.59 138.90 31.67
C SER A 758 49.73 139.54 33.06
N ALA A 759 50.83 140.25 33.26
CA ALA A 759 51.12 140.99 34.47
C ALA A 759 51.37 142.47 34.16
N THR A 760 51.19 143.33 35.16
CA THR A 760 51.46 144.77 35.05
C THR A 760 52.65 145.18 35.92
N PHE A 761 53.30 146.28 35.54
CA PHE A 761 54.34 146.93 36.33
C PHE A 761 54.23 148.45 36.21
N THR A 762 54.79 149.18 37.17
CA THR A 762 54.77 150.65 37.17
C THR A 762 56.10 151.22 36.66
N ILE A 763 56.04 152.26 35.84
CA ILE A 763 57.19 153.06 35.43
C ILE A 763 57.15 154.37 36.23
N ASP A 764 58.13 154.56 37.11
CA ASP A 764 58.16 155.65 38.10
C ASP A 764 58.61 156.98 37.48
N LYS A 765 58.12 158.12 38.03
CA LYS A 765 58.48 159.48 37.55
C LYS A 765 59.88 159.89 38.05
N ALA A 766 60.54 160.80 37.32
CA ALA A 766 61.85 161.35 37.68
C ALA A 766 61.77 162.71 38.39
N ASP A 767 62.67 162.96 39.35
CA ASP A 767 62.73 164.16 40.20
C ASP A 767 63.61 165.31 39.64
N ALA A 768 63.44 166.53 40.16
CA ALA A 768 64.12 167.75 39.68
C ALA A 768 64.74 168.61 40.82
N VAL A 769 65.82 169.36 40.52
CA VAL A 769 66.64 170.13 41.49
C VAL A 769 66.90 171.56 40.99
N CYS A 770 67.00 172.55 41.90
CA CYS A 770 67.18 173.98 41.59
C CYS A 770 68.05 174.70 42.65
N ALA A 771 68.71 175.83 42.31
CA ALA A 771 69.64 176.57 43.20
C ALA A 771 69.62 178.11 42.97
N VAL A 772 69.99 178.89 44.01
CA VAL A 772 69.94 180.36 44.06
C VAL A 772 71.21 180.94 44.73
N ALA A 773 71.67 182.13 44.31
CA ALA A 773 72.74 182.90 44.94
C ALA A 773 72.39 184.41 45.04
N GLY A 774 72.95 185.14 46.01
CA GLY A 774 72.71 186.60 46.19
C GLY A 774 73.70 187.28 47.13
N TYR A 775 73.66 188.62 47.25
CA TYR A 775 74.50 189.41 48.20
C TYR A 775 73.86 190.75 48.64
N LYS A 776 74.31 191.25 49.81
CA LYS A 776 74.02 192.55 50.49
C LYS A 776 74.96 193.69 50.00
N VAL A 777 74.95 194.96 50.46
CA VAL A 777 73.99 196.04 50.86
C VAL A 777 74.89 197.23 51.29
N THR A 778 74.62 198.43 50.77
CA THR A 778 74.80 199.74 51.44
C THR A 778 73.74 200.69 50.88
#